data_AF-A0A849VPS3-F1
#
_entry.id   AF-A0A849VPS3-F1
#
_cell.length_a   1.000
_cell.length_b   1.000
_cell.length_c   1.000
_cell.angle_alpha   90.00
_cell.angle_beta   90.00
_cell.angle_gamma   90.00
#
_symmetry.space_group_name_H-M   'P 1'
#
loop_
_entity.id
_entity.type
_entity.pdbx_description
1 polymer ?
#
loop_
_entity_poly.entity_id
_entity_poly.type
_entity_poly.pdbx_seq_one_letter_code
_entity_poly.pdbx_strand_id
1 'polypeptide(L)'
;MMIRRTLVASLLGCTILTGCDGKDEAPAPTSTFAADVETLKHDNAALKDDNASLKAAGEAASVQIAQLQSQVAESKTTDSVATTAMSDAINRLQSQFDALQQSATDTKQSDDAFKASLQASLDKLVELSKNPQLTPADRIALDGLTGTLKTMGDGIAATANVKDLETVKAKLAELQKSPQLTASDRTALDELGGKLKGLSDDIATAVKTAGDDRTKLTAASDSIKQLLEAMKSKADTTTVAALGEQLAKLAELQKSPQLTASDRTAIDELGGKLKGLSDDIATAVKTAGDDRTKLTAASDSIKQLLEAMKSKADTTTVAALGEQLAKLQSAFDVSAKSSAETASKIAAQLAAIEGSMAKLVPDDLTAYVNQFVGTADAKMAEGAVAVAAGKGGSLSPGAGVPFGMVFWAPENHYNWESKTWPSGYYWSNNGTTKGIKGFSLTHMNGAGCAGNGGEFPMMPLTGASFDLSKGITFSHANESAAAGYYQVKLDSNVNVELTATARTGFGRFVYPADGKAFLLIDPTRTNVRKGQSGEIKVAPDSPRALVGRAQTGAFCVPYNGDDKPDAFIYAEFNQDFVVTTIAGAPALEFTTVPGKPTDIMMKVGVSFVSQDNAKLNLQQESVKEWNFDAARAVNRKQWNNKLGTIKVDWDKAKNNDYFIHQKQKLYTFFFRSLLAPTIASDVDGSYMGFDRQIKKAEAGHVQYTNFSGWDIYRQLTPLHALFFPKEAADMAQSMVNMGKVCGALPRWVNYSNDKGVMSGDSGPIIVAQAHAFGATNFDTESARQLMVNAADDPVAHCQGKSIADVRLGYLSRGYIFSADWNGYISTSLELAASDYAVGKFASKLGDTANGNRLINQSASWKNSLNKTGAKPVMAQKGRDGKWGGSCAPNGCFMEGSDEQYLWMVLHDLGGLVDELGGAKATSDRLDVFFTELNAGEKSKHAYLGNEPSFGSPWVYNWTQNPAGTQRVVRRMVGTVEDFQNKKDAVFELNPAGLPGNDDLGSISAMYVWGALGFYPEIPGEGGVSLHSPLFPATQLRLADGKADVAIRAANAPATYTQGLRLNGVLYDSTWLPVENLIANSLATLDFTLGDDRRNGQRWQRRQFSRPHPLRERSGKRLRTRAWLPRSTIAASAALRHRALPLR
;
A
#
# COMPACT_ATOMS: atom_id res chain seq x y z
N MET A 1 16.27 21.01 1.35
CA MET A 1 14.97 20.62 1.92
C MET A 1 14.37 21.69 2.84
N MET A 2 15.06 22.14 3.91
CA MET A 2 14.58 23.23 4.79
C MET A 2 14.13 24.50 4.05
N ILE A 3 14.82 24.88 2.97
CA ILE A 3 14.54 26.09 2.17
C ILE A 3 13.06 26.17 1.68
N ARG A 4 12.39 25.04 1.36
CA ARG A 4 10.96 25.07 0.97
C ARG A 4 10.00 25.39 2.13
N ARG A 5 10.38 25.13 3.40
CA ARG A 5 9.56 25.52 4.57
C ARG A 5 9.75 26.99 4.93
N THR A 6 10.94 27.55 4.71
CA THR A 6 11.19 28.99 4.95
C THR A 6 10.34 29.87 4.04
N LEU A 7 10.23 29.53 2.74
CA LEU A 7 9.60 30.42 1.76
C LEU A 7 8.07 30.59 1.92
N VAL A 8 7.37 29.57 2.44
CA VAL A 8 5.91 29.64 2.65
C VAL A 8 5.57 30.42 3.93
N ALA A 9 6.41 30.31 4.97
CA ALA A 9 6.26 31.12 6.18
C ALA A 9 6.42 32.64 5.92
N SER A 10 7.14 33.02 4.86
CA SER A 10 7.33 34.42 4.46
C SER A 10 6.11 35.09 3.82
N LEU A 11 5.03 34.36 3.51
CA LEU A 11 3.91 34.87 2.69
C LEU A 11 2.59 35.08 3.45
N LEU A 12 2.50 34.72 4.75
CA LEU A 12 1.31 34.95 5.59
C LEU A 12 1.67 35.36 7.02
N GLY A 13 2.01 36.64 7.22
CA GLY A 13 1.80 37.34 8.49
C GLY A 13 3.02 37.60 9.39
N CYS A 14 3.40 38.88 9.48
CA CYS A 14 4.20 39.53 10.53
C CYS A 14 5.64 39.04 10.84
N THR A 15 6.58 39.98 10.60
CA THR A 15 7.74 40.32 11.43
C THR A 15 7.97 39.56 12.74
N ILE A 16 9.18 39.00 12.92
CA ILE A 16 10.13 39.32 14.00
C ILE A 16 11.52 38.74 13.65
N LEU A 17 12.45 39.63 13.28
CA LEU A 17 13.89 39.68 13.68
C LEU A 17 14.69 40.63 12.77
N THR A 18 15.01 41.80 13.32
CA THR A 18 16.15 42.69 12.97
C THR A 18 16.41 43.06 11.50
N GLY A 19 15.90 44.24 11.11
CA GLY A 19 16.80 45.39 10.91
C GLY A 19 17.27 45.76 9.50
N CYS A 20 16.60 46.75 8.91
CA CYS A 20 17.20 47.83 8.11
C CYS A 20 16.26 49.05 8.16
N ASP A 21 16.76 50.22 8.57
CA ASP A 21 15.96 51.44 8.79
C ASP A 21 15.72 52.25 7.51
N GLY A 22 14.58 52.95 7.40
CA GLY A 22 14.24 53.70 6.18
C GLY A 22 12.90 54.47 6.17
N LYS A 23 12.70 55.34 7.16
CA LYS A 23 11.84 56.56 7.19
C LYS A 23 11.24 57.04 5.85
N ASP A 24 9.98 57.51 5.75
CA ASP A 24 8.93 57.80 6.75
C ASP A 24 7.51 57.62 6.15
N GLU A 25 6.48 57.63 7.00
CA GLU A 25 5.03 57.80 6.72
C GLU A 25 4.37 56.96 5.60
N ALA A 26 3.83 55.79 5.98
CA ALA A 26 2.80 55.10 5.21
C ALA A 26 1.39 55.45 5.74
N PRO A 27 0.45 55.90 4.88
CA PRO A 27 -0.98 55.85 5.20
C PRO A 27 -1.43 54.40 5.42
N ALA A 28 -2.25 54.16 6.43
CA ALA A 28 -2.78 52.82 6.69
C ALA A 28 -3.70 52.34 5.54
N PRO A 29 -3.69 51.03 5.19
CA PRO A 29 -4.60 50.50 4.17
C PRO A 29 -6.05 50.53 4.67
N THR A 30 -6.81 51.54 4.27
CA THR A 30 -8.25 51.67 4.59
C THR A 30 -9.14 50.98 3.55
N SER A 31 -8.80 49.76 3.16
CA SER A 31 -9.80 48.74 2.82
C SER A 31 -9.45 47.47 3.60
N THR A 32 -10.49 46.77 4.04
CA THR A 32 -10.34 45.45 4.68
C THR A 32 -11.15 44.46 3.86
N PHE A 33 -10.84 43.19 3.99
CA PHE A 33 -11.60 42.09 3.39
C PHE A 33 -13.11 42.17 3.68
N ALA A 34 -13.54 42.79 4.79
CA ALA A 34 -14.95 43.05 5.08
C ALA A 34 -15.60 44.10 4.17
N ALA A 35 -14.86 45.12 3.73
CA ALA A 35 -15.33 46.10 2.73
C ALA A 35 -15.42 45.45 1.35
N ASP A 36 -14.42 44.65 0.95
CA ASP A 36 -14.44 43.91 -0.31
C ASP A 36 -15.60 42.88 -0.32
N VAL A 37 -15.91 42.26 0.82
CA VAL A 37 -17.07 41.37 1.01
C VAL A 37 -18.40 42.12 0.99
N GLU A 38 -18.51 43.35 1.50
CA GLU A 38 -19.71 44.18 1.30
C GLU A 38 -19.90 44.58 -0.17
N THR A 39 -18.81 44.96 -0.87
CA THR A 39 -18.84 45.22 -2.31
C THR A 39 -19.32 43.98 -3.08
N LEU A 40 -18.75 42.81 -2.79
CA LEU A 40 -19.18 41.53 -3.39
C LEU A 40 -20.64 41.16 -3.09
N LYS A 41 -21.19 41.54 -1.92
CA LYS A 41 -22.64 41.39 -1.63
C LYS A 41 -23.48 42.35 -2.47
N HIS A 42 -23.00 43.57 -2.70
CA HIS A 42 -23.67 44.57 -3.52
C HIS A 42 -23.72 44.13 -5.00
N ASP A 43 -22.60 43.64 -5.52
CA ASP A 43 -22.49 43.10 -6.89
C ASP A 43 -23.35 41.82 -7.08
N ASN A 44 -23.41 40.96 -6.06
CA ASN A 44 -24.25 39.76 -6.05
C ASN A 44 -25.76 40.08 -5.86
N ALA A 45 -26.11 41.26 -5.35
CA ALA A 45 -27.48 41.76 -5.42
C ALA A 45 -27.81 42.25 -6.85
N ALA A 46 -26.92 43.04 -7.46
CA ALA A 46 -27.09 43.53 -8.83
C ALA A 46 -27.27 42.38 -9.86
N LEU A 47 -26.48 41.30 -9.76
CA LEU A 47 -26.63 40.10 -10.60
C LEU A 47 -27.96 39.34 -10.40
N LYS A 48 -28.63 39.57 -9.28
CA LYS A 48 -29.94 38.98 -8.96
C LYS A 48 -31.08 39.80 -9.60
N ASP A 49 -30.96 41.12 -9.56
CA ASP A 49 -31.88 42.04 -10.22
C ASP A 49 -31.73 42.01 -11.75
N ASP A 50 -30.53 41.75 -12.29
CA ASP A 50 -30.27 41.45 -13.71
C ASP A 50 -31.10 40.25 -14.20
N ASN A 51 -31.10 39.15 -13.46
CA ASN A 51 -31.87 37.94 -13.78
C ASN A 51 -33.38 38.15 -13.65
N ALA A 52 -33.82 38.93 -12.64
CA ALA A 52 -35.22 39.33 -12.52
C ALA A 52 -35.66 40.21 -13.71
N SER A 53 -34.79 41.12 -14.16
CA SER A 53 -35.02 42.02 -15.30
C SER A 53 -35.07 41.27 -16.63
N LEU A 54 -34.20 40.29 -16.86
CA LEU A 54 -34.26 39.41 -18.03
C LEU A 54 -35.56 38.60 -18.08
N LYS A 55 -36.02 38.06 -16.94
CA LYS A 55 -37.31 37.36 -16.85
C LYS A 55 -38.48 38.30 -17.15
N ALA A 56 -38.50 39.49 -16.55
CA ALA A 56 -39.52 40.50 -16.79
C ALA A 56 -39.54 41.01 -18.25
N ALA A 57 -38.37 41.12 -18.90
CA ALA A 57 -38.26 41.47 -20.31
C ALA A 57 -38.83 40.37 -21.24
N GLY A 58 -38.58 39.09 -20.93
CA GLY A 58 -39.18 37.96 -21.66
C GLY A 58 -40.71 37.86 -21.48
N GLU A 59 -41.20 38.17 -20.29
CA GLU A 59 -42.64 38.29 -20.00
C GLU A 59 -43.27 39.47 -20.75
N ALA A 60 -42.60 40.63 -20.80
CA ALA A 60 -43.06 41.80 -21.55
C ALA A 60 -43.04 41.61 -23.08
N ALA A 61 -42.01 40.93 -23.62
CA ALA A 61 -41.92 40.62 -25.04
C ALA A 61 -43.05 39.66 -25.48
N SER A 62 -43.35 38.64 -24.66
CA SER A 62 -44.49 37.74 -24.89
C SER A 62 -45.83 38.50 -24.96
N VAL A 63 -46.02 39.52 -24.11
CA VAL A 63 -47.22 40.39 -24.15
C VAL A 63 -47.28 41.21 -25.46
N GLN A 64 -46.14 41.68 -25.99
CA GLN A 64 -46.11 42.41 -27.27
C GLN A 64 -46.36 41.50 -28.49
N ILE A 65 -45.89 40.25 -28.46
CA ILE A 65 -46.20 39.26 -29.52
C ILE A 65 -47.71 38.96 -29.52
N ALA A 66 -48.32 38.79 -28.34
CA ALA A 66 -49.78 38.61 -28.22
C ALA A 66 -50.57 39.85 -28.74
N GLN A 67 -50.07 41.06 -28.51
CA GLN A 67 -50.66 42.28 -29.08
C GLN A 67 -50.55 42.33 -30.62
N LEU A 68 -49.44 41.87 -31.20
CA LEU A 68 -49.29 41.78 -32.66
C LEU A 68 -50.23 40.72 -33.26
N GLN A 69 -50.40 39.57 -32.61
CA GLN A 69 -51.38 38.55 -33.01
C GLN A 69 -52.82 39.11 -32.99
N SER A 70 -53.18 39.89 -31.96
CA SER A 70 -54.48 40.60 -31.90
C SER A 70 -54.64 41.62 -33.04
N GLN A 71 -53.63 42.44 -33.32
CA GLN A 71 -53.71 43.46 -34.37
C GLN A 71 -53.79 42.86 -35.79
N VAL A 72 -53.15 41.71 -36.04
CA VAL A 72 -53.32 40.96 -37.30
C VAL A 72 -54.75 40.42 -37.40
N ALA A 73 -55.30 39.84 -36.32
CA ALA A 73 -56.66 39.29 -36.29
C ALA A 73 -57.77 40.35 -36.45
N GLU A 74 -57.54 41.60 -36.02
CA GLU A 74 -58.48 42.72 -36.17
C GLU A 74 -58.35 43.46 -37.53
N SER A 75 -57.33 43.13 -38.33
CA SER A 75 -57.02 43.87 -39.56
C SER A 75 -58.03 43.59 -40.70
N LYS A 76 -58.68 44.65 -41.21
CA LYS A 76 -59.67 44.57 -42.31
C LYS A 76 -59.03 44.50 -43.71
N THR A 77 -57.92 43.79 -43.86
CA THR A 77 -57.34 43.48 -45.17
C THR A 77 -58.15 42.36 -45.84
N THR A 78 -58.41 42.48 -47.14
CA THR A 78 -59.07 41.44 -47.94
C THR A 78 -58.08 40.45 -48.57
N ASP A 79 -56.77 40.61 -48.33
CA ASP A 79 -55.75 39.65 -48.76
C ASP A 79 -55.49 38.61 -47.67
N SER A 80 -56.11 37.44 -47.83
CA SER A 80 -55.95 36.30 -46.92
C SER A 80 -54.57 35.63 -47.03
N VAL A 81 -53.84 35.80 -48.12
CA VAL A 81 -52.52 35.18 -48.34
C VAL A 81 -51.46 35.93 -47.55
N ALA A 82 -51.44 37.27 -47.64
CA ALA A 82 -50.57 38.12 -46.84
C ALA A 82 -50.82 37.93 -45.33
N THR A 83 -52.08 37.87 -44.93
CA THR A 83 -52.50 37.70 -43.52
C THR A 83 -52.09 36.33 -42.96
N THR A 84 -52.19 35.27 -43.77
CA THR A 84 -51.72 33.91 -43.39
C THR A 84 -50.20 33.87 -43.28
N ALA A 85 -49.48 34.44 -44.26
CA ALA A 85 -48.02 34.46 -44.25
C ALA A 85 -47.42 35.22 -43.05
N MET A 86 -48.04 36.35 -42.64
CA MET A 86 -47.67 37.05 -41.40
C MET A 86 -47.94 36.21 -40.16
N SER A 87 -49.10 35.53 -40.10
CA SER A 87 -49.45 34.65 -38.96
C SER A 87 -48.44 33.51 -38.79
N ASP A 88 -48.06 32.83 -39.88
CA ASP A 88 -47.06 31.76 -39.83
C ASP A 88 -45.64 32.26 -39.53
N ALA A 89 -45.32 33.52 -39.85
CA ALA A 89 -44.05 34.14 -39.45
C ALA A 89 -44.01 34.42 -37.94
N ILE A 90 -45.09 34.98 -37.39
CA ILE A 90 -45.23 35.26 -35.95
C ILE A 90 -45.21 33.95 -35.13
N ASN A 91 -45.90 32.91 -35.58
CA ASN A 91 -45.93 31.62 -34.89
C ASN A 91 -44.56 30.90 -34.89
N ARG A 92 -43.74 31.10 -35.94
CA ARG A 92 -42.35 30.59 -35.97
C ARG A 92 -41.41 31.38 -35.06
N LEU A 93 -41.60 32.70 -34.91
CA LEU A 93 -40.88 33.50 -33.92
C LEU A 93 -41.18 33.05 -32.49
N GLN A 94 -42.45 32.77 -32.15
CA GLN A 94 -42.83 32.22 -30.84
C GLN A 94 -42.11 30.89 -30.56
N SER A 95 -42.18 29.94 -31.50
CA SER A 95 -41.53 28.63 -31.38
C SER A 95 -40.01 28.69 -31.19
N GLN A 96 -39.34 29.73 -31.69
CA GLN A 96 -37.89 29.93 -31.51
C GLN A 96 -37.57 30.57 -30.15
N PHE A 97 -38.50 31.33 -29.57
CA PHE A 97 -38.35 31.91 -28.23
C PHE A 97 -38.51 30.84 -27.13
N ASP A 98 -39.49 29.94 -27.28
CA ASP A 98 -39.73 28.86 -26.31
C ASP A 98 -38.52 27.89 -26.22
N ALA A 99 -37.83 27.65 -27.36
CA ALA A 99 -36.61 26.83 -27.41
C ALA A 99 -35.43 27.44 -26.62
N LEU A 100 -35.34 28.77 -26.52
CA LEU A 100 -34.30 29.44 -25.72
C LEU A 100 -34.51 29.26 -24.21
N GLN A 101 -35.77 29.18 -23.74
CA GLN A 101 -36.05 28.86 -22.33
C GLN A 101 -35.65 27.42 -21.97
N GLN A 102 -35.80 26.47 -22.90
CA GLN A 102 -35.36 25.09 -22.69
C GLN A 102 -33.83 25.00 -22.56
N SER A 103 -33.07 25.67 -23.44
CA SER A 103 -31.60 25.63 -23.42
C SER A 103 -30.99 26.15 -22.09
N ALA A 104 -31.63 27.15 -21.48
CA ALA A 104 -31.25 27.64 -20.15
C ALA A 104 -31.48 26.61 -19.02
N THR A 105 -32.44 25.69 -19.20
CA THR A 105 -32.71 24.59 -18.27
C THR A 105 -31.69 23.45 -18.44
N ASP A 106 -31.35 23.10 -19.69
CA ASP A 106 -30.42 22.02 -19.99
C ASP A 106 -28.99 22.33 -19.53
N THR A 107 -28.57 23.60 -19.66
CA THR A 107 -27.26 24.09 -19.20
C THR A 107 -27.03 23.81 -17.71
N LYS A 108 -28.09 23.88 -16.89
CA LYS A 108 -28.02 23.61 -15.44
C LYS A 108 -27.68 22.15 -15.12
N GLN A 109 -28.10 21.19 -15.94
CA GLN A 109 -27.79 19.77 -15.71
C GLN A 109 -26.32 19.44 -16.03
N SER A 110 -25.68 20.17 -16.95
CA SER A 110 -24.26 20.00 -17.28
C SER A 110 -23.36 20.44 -16.12
N ASP A 111 -23.68 21.56 -15.47
CA ASP A 111 -22.91 22.11 -14.35
C ASP A 111 -22.88 21.18 -13.11
N ASP A 112 -23.88 20.33 -12.91
CA ASP A 112 -23.89 19.36 -11.80
C ASP A 112 -23.10 18.07 -12.12
N ALA A 113 -23.06 17.64 -13.39
CA ALA A 113 -22.19 16.54 -13.83
C ALA A 113 -20.70 16.90 -13.72
N PHE A 114 -20.36 18.16 -14.00
CA PHE A 114 -19.01 18.71 -13.88
C PHE A 114 -18.42 18.54 -12.46
N LYS A 115 -19.17 18.93 -11.42
CA LYS A 115 -18.71 18.91 -10.02
C LYS A 115 -18.36 17.50 -9.53
N ALA A 116 -19.08 16.48 -9.98
CA ALA A 116 -18.82 15.08 -9.63
C ALA A 116 -17.45 14.57 -10.13
N SER A 117 -16.99 15.04 -11.30
CA SER A 117 -15.72 14.63 -11.90
C SER A 117 -14.51 15.27 -11.23
N LEU A 118 -14.66 16.51 -10.73
CA LEU A 118 -13.65 17.20 -9.94
C LEU A 118 -13.36 16.48 -8.61
N GLN A 119 -14.42 16.08 -7.88
CA GLN A 119 -14.30 15.37 -6.60
C GLN A 119 -13.55 14.04 -6.76
N ALA A 120 -13.94 13.24 -7.76
CA ALA A 120 -13.27 11.97 -8.09
C ALA A 120 -11.79 12.12 -8.52
N SER A 121 -11.34 13.36 -8.76
CA SER A 121 -9.93 13.68 -8.99
C SER A 121 -9.22 14.08 -7.68
N LEU A 122 -9.82 14.94 -6.85
CA LEU A 122 -9.29 15.27 -5.51
C LEU A 122 -8.97 14.00 -4.70
N ASP A 123 -9.85 13.01 -4.74
CA ASP A 123 -9.65 11.72 -4.05
C ASP A 123 -8.42 10.95 -4.56
N LYS A 124 -8.12 11.04 -5.86
CA LYS A 124 -6.94 10.38 -6.46
C LYS A 124 -5.61 11.11 -6.18
N LEU A 125 -5.64 12.41 -5.89
CA LEU A 125 -4.48 13.14 -5.34
C LEU A 125 -4.29 12.88 -3.85
N VAL A 126 -5.38 12.81 -3.09
CA VAL A 126 -5.32 12.38 -1.68
C VAL A 126 -4.79 10.96 -1.62
N GLU A 127 -5.09 10.09 -2.58
CA GLU A 127 -4.51 8.75 -2.83
C GLU A 127 -3.03 8.78 -3.25
N LEU A 128 -2.57 9.68 -4.11
CA LEU A 128 -1.14 9.73 -4.43
C LEU A 128 -0.30 10.52 -3.41
N SER A 129 -0.96 11.26 -2.52
CA SER A 129 -0.36 11.77 -1.28
C SER A 129 0.06 10.61 -0.38
N LYS A 130 -0.26 9.38 -0.76
CA LYS A 130 -0.01 8.16 -0.03
C LYS A 130 1.20 7.37 -0.58
N ASN A 131 2.22 8.03 -1.12
CA ASN A 131 3.59 7.47 -1.22
C ASN A 131 4.57 8.23 -0.29
N PRO A 132 5.22 7.57 0.71
CA PRO A 132 6.25 8.18 1.54
C PRO A 132 7.71 8.09 1.05
N GLN A 133 8.02 7.48 -0.10
CA GLN A 133 9.35 7.52 -0.71
C GLN A 133 9.51 8.92 -1.32
N LEU A 134 8.41 9.52 -1.79
CA LEU A 134 8.26 10.97 -1.97
C LEU A 134 9.05 11.73 -0.93
N THR A 135 10.07 12.42 -1.41
CA THR A 135 10.88 13.30 -0.59
C THR A 135 9.96 14.40 -0.03
N PRO A 136 10.26 14.99 1.13
CA PRO A 136 9.47 16.11 1.64
C PRO A 136 9.35 17.32 0.69
N ALA A 137 10.14 17.43 -0.39
CA ALA A 137 9.91 18.44 -1.44
C ALA A 137 8.71 18.08 -2.33
N ASP A 138 8.55 16.79 -2.66
CA ASP A 138 7.50 16.23 -3.50
C ASP A 138 6.17 16.13 -2.75
N ARG A 139 6.22 15.97 -1.42
CA ARG A 139 5.04 16.05 -0.55
C ARG A 139 4.49 17.48 -0.50
N ILE A 140 5.35 18.48 -0.30
CA ILE A 140 4.98 19.90 -0.30
C ILE A 140 4.34 20.33 -1.62
N ALA A 141 4.86 19.84 -2.75
CA ALA A 141 4.28 20.13 -4.07
C ALA A 141 2.87 19.52 -4.23
N LEU A 142 2.54 18.45 -3.49
CA LEU A 142 1.29 17.70 -3.62
C LEU A 142 0.19 18.21 -2.69
N ASP A 143 0.56 18.56 -1.45
CA ASP A 143 -0.32 19.26 -0.53
C ASP A 143 -0.74 20.61 -1.16
N GLY A 144 0.23 21.31 -1.78
CA GLY A 144 -0.02 22.55 -2.53
C GLY A 144 -0.83 22.38 -3.82
N LEU A 145 -0.99 21.16 -4.34
CA LEU A 145 -1.76 20.86 -5.56
C LEU A 145 -3.20 20.47 -5.20
N THR A 146 -3.34 19.57 -4.22
CA THR A 146 -4.61 19.19 -3.59
C THR A 146 -5.34 20.43 -3.06
N GLY A 147 -4.61 21.38 -2.48
CA GLY A 147 -5.16 22.67 -2.06
C GLY A 147 -5.76 23.48 -3.21
N THR A 148 -5.08 23.61 -4.35
CA THR A 148 -5.55 24.43 -5.48
C THR A 148 -6.78 23.84 -6.18
N LEU A 149 -6.87 22.51 -6.31
CA LEU A 149 -8.09 21.86 -6.83
C LEU A 149 -9.30 22.02 -5.90
N LYS A 150 -9.08 22.12 -4.59
CA LYS A 150 -10.18 22.29 -3.64
C LYS A 150 -10.82 23.68 -3.78
N THR A 151 -10.01 24.74 -3.91
CA THR A 151 -10.50 26.09 -4.25
C THR A 151 -11.31 26.15 -5.55
N MET A 152 -10.98 25.33 -6.55
CA MET A 152 -11.75 25.26 -7.79
C MET A 152 -13.15 24.63 -7.64
N GLY A 153 -13.38 23.81 -6.60
CA GLY A 153 -14.68 23.21 -6.34
C GLY A 153 -15.67 24.14 -5.66
N ASP A 154 -15.15 25.06 -4.83
CA ASP A 154 -15.96 26.04 -4.08
C ASP A 154 -16.24 27.33 -4.88
N GLY A 155 -15.53 27.56 -5.99
CA GLY A 155 -15.63 28.77 -6.83
C GLY A 155 -16.45 28.59 -8.11
N ILE A 156 -17.65 29.19 -8.15
CA ILE A 156 -18.60 29.10 -9.29
C ILE A 156 -18.19 29.99 -10.48
N ALA A 157 -17.24 30.93 -10.31
CA ALA A 157 -16.75 31.82 -11.36
C ALA A 157 -15.68 31.15 -12.25
N ALA A 158 -16.15 30.38 -13.23
CA ALA A 158 -15.37 29.49 -14.08
C ALA A 158 -14.11 30.07 -14.78
N THR A 159 -14.01 31.39 -15.01
CA THR A 159 -12.80 32.02 -15.57
C THR A 159 -11.61 32.07 -14.61
N ALA A 160 -11.84 32.07 -13.30
CA ALA A 160 -10.76 31.98 -12.29
C ALA A 160 -10.16 30.57 -12.29
N ASN A 161 -11.03 29.56 -12.34
CA ASN A 161 -10.70 28.14 -12.28
C ASN A 161 -9.71 27.67 -13.35
N VAL A 162 -9.66 28.30 -14.54
CA VAL A 162 -8.66 27.98 -15.58
C VAL A 162 -7.23 28.32 -15.12
N LYS A 163 -7.04 29.44 -14.41
CA LYS A 163 -5.71 29.89 -13.93
C LYS A 163 -5.22 29.08 -12.74
N ASP A 164 -6.14 28.67 -11.88
CA ASP A 164 -5.88 27.71 -10.81
C ASP A 164 -5.61 26.30 -11.37
N LEU A 165 -6.27 25.89 -12.44
CA LEU A 165 -6.02 24.59 -13.07
C LEU A 165 -4.66 24.52 -13.78
N GLU A 166 -4.21 25.59 -14.46
CA GLU A 166 -2.82 25.63 -14.96
C GLU A 166 -1.80 25.59 -13.79
N THR A 167 -2.14 26.21 -12.66
CA THR A 167 -1.34 26.12 -11.43
C THR A 167 -1.34 24.69 -10.85
N VAL A 168 -2.44 23.94 -10.99
CA VAL A 168 -2.56 22.52 -10.67
C VAL A 168 -1.70 21.66 -11.60
N LYS A 169 -1.84 21.81 -12.92
CA LYS A 169 -1.05 21.08 -13.94
C LYS A 169 0.45 21.33 -13.76
N ALA A 170 0.86 22.56 -13.47
CA ALA A 170 2.26 22.90 -13.20
C ALA A 170 2.82 22.19 -11.96
N LYS A 171 2.07 22.13 -10.86
CA LYS A 171 2.45 21.39 -9.64
C LYS A 171 2.47 19.87 -9.87
N LEU A 172 1.53 19.35 -10.67
CA LEU A 172 1.43 17.93 -11.06
C LEU A 172 2.70 17.50 -11.80
N ALA A 173 3.11 18.30 -12.79
CA ALA A 173 4.32 18.10 -13.58
C ALA A 173 5.62 18.43 -12.83
N GLU A 174 5.59 19.12 -11.68
CA GLU A 174 6.72 19.18 -10.77
C GLU A 174 6.81 17.86 -9.96
N LEU A 175 5.68 17.35 -9.47
CA LEU A 175 5.63 16.11 -8.69
C LEU A 175 6.18 14.91 -9.42
N GLN A 176 5.71 14.73 -10.66
CA GLN A 176 6.03 13.61 -11.55
C GLN A 176 7.53 13.38 -11.77
N LYS A 177 8.34 14.42 -11.54
CA LYS A 177 9.80 14.41 -11.68
C LYS A 177 10.52 13.93 -10.41
N SER A 178 9.82 13.65 -9.32
CA SER A 178 10.41 13.02 -8.13
C SER A 178 11.07 11.68 -8.51
N PRO A 179 12.35 11.47 -8.14
CA PRO A 179 13.01 10.18 -8.32
C PRO A 179 12.53 9.12 -7.30
N GLN A 180 11.64 9.51 -6.37
CA GLN A 180 11.14 8.64 -5.30
C GLN A 180 9.61 8.47 -5.27
N LEU A 181 8.87 9.13 -6.17
CA LEU A 181 7.68 8.51 -6.77
C LEU A 181 8.05 7.07 -7.20
N THR A 182 7.28 6.08 -6.76
CA THR A 182 7.55 4.64 -6.96
C THR A 182 7.26 4.17 -8.41
N ALA A 183 6.58 3.04 -8.70
CA ALA A 183 6.21 2.68 -10.09
C ALA A 183 4.78 2.14 -10.39
N SER A 184 3.86 1.81 -9.49
CA SER A 184 3.55 2.48 -8.21
C SER A 184 3.94 3.95 -8.18
N ASP A 185 3.83 4.59 -9.35
CA ASP A 185 4.06 5.96 -9.77
C ASP A 185 4.77 6.12 -11.16
N ARG A 186 4.64 5.25 -12.20
CA ARG A 186 4.74 5.63 -13.67
C ARG A 186 3.63 5.19 -14.72
N THR A 187 2.32 5.53 -14.54
CA THR A 187 1.12 5.38 -15.45
C THR A 187 -0.21 6.19 -15.17
N ALA A 188 -0.44 7.01 -14.09
CA ALA A 188 -1.78 7.58 -13.73
C ALA A 188 -2.08 8.86 -12.84
N LEU A 189 -1.19 9.70 -12.24
CA LEU A 189 -1.60 11.09 -11.87
C LEU A 189 -1.82 11.93 -13.13
N ASP A 190 -1.59 11.33 -14.28
CA ASP A 190 -1.91 11.68 -15.66
C ASP A 190 -3.11 10.86 -16.21
N GLU A 191 -3.62 9.86 -15.47
CA GLU A 191 -5.02 9.41 -15.54
C GLU A 191 -5.89 10.48 -14.83
N LEU A 192 -5.43 10.99 -13.68
CA LEU A 192 -5.97 12.20 -13.06
C LEU A 192 -5.69 13.46 -13.88
N GLY A 193 -4.48 13.62 -14.41
CA GLY A 193 -4.09 14.76 -15.23
C GLY A 193 -4.79 14.74 -16.59
N GLY A 194 -5.15 13.56 -17.09
CA GLY A 194 -6.10 13.38 -18.19
C GLY A 194 -7.50 13.84 -17.80
N LYS A 195 -8.07 13.30 -16.71
CA LYS A 195 -9.40 13.72 -16.20
C LYS A 195 -9.49 15.23 -16.01
N LEU A 196 -8.50 15.84 -15.35
CA LEU A 196 -8.44 17.28 -15.11
C LEU A 196 -8.14 18.08 -16.37
N LYS A 197 -7.53 17.51 -17.41
CA LYS A 197 -7.37 18.19 -18.69
C LYS A 197 -8.68 18.22 -19.47
N GLY A 198 -9.43 17.12 -19.58
CA GLY A 198 -10.79 17.16 -20.15
C GLY A 198 -11.66 18.17 -19.41
N LEU A 199 -11.62 18.13 -18.07
CA LEU A 199 -12.30 19.08 -17.19
C LEU A 199 -11.86 20.55 -17.37
N SER A 200 -10.64 20.81 -17.87
CA SER A 200 -10.16 22.15 -18.26
C SER A 200 -10.93 22.71 -19.45
N ASP A 201 -11.09 21.85 -20.45
CA ASP A 201 -11.44 22.24 -21.80
C ASP A 201 -12.98 22.31 -21.95
N ASP A 202 -13.71 21.53 -21.14
CA ASP A 202 -15.15 21.70 -20.88
C ASP A 202 -15.46 23.10 -20.28
N ILE A 203 -14.75 23.52 -19.23
CA ILE A 203 -14.96 24.84 -18.57
C ILE A 203 -14.70 25.98 -19.54
N ALA A 204 -13.57 25.93 -20.25
CA ALA A 204 -13.19 26.96 -21.21
C ALA A 204 -14.23 27.11 -22.34
N THR A 205 -14.85 26.00 -22.74
CA THR A 205 -15.95 25.97 -23.71
C THR A 205 -17.24 26.57 -23.14
N ALA A 206 -17.62 26.23 -21.90
CA ALA A 206 -18.81 26.80 -21.24
C ALA A 206 -18.70 28.32 -21.02
N VAL A 207 -17.55 28.80 -20.52
CA VAL A 207 -17.28 30.23 -20.28
C VAL A 207 -17.35 31.04 -21.57
N LYS A 208 -16.78 30.52 -22.67
CA LYS A 208 -16.75 31.24 -23.94
C LYS A 208 -18.14 31.30 -24.60
N THR A 209 -18.92 30.23 -24.49
CA THR A 209 -20.32 30.19 -24.96
C THR A 209 -21.18 31.25 -24.24
N ALA A 210 -21.07 31.36 -22.92
CA ALA A 210 -21.83 32.36 -22.15
C ALA A 210 -21.40 33.82 -22.40
N GLY A 211 -20.17 34.07 -22.88
CA GLY A 211 -19.65 35.41 -23.15
C GLY A 211 -20.15 36.02 -24.47
N ASP A 212 -20.20 35.23 -25.54
CA ASP A 212 -20.47 35.75 -26.90
C ASP A 212 -21.95 36.08 -27.16
N ASP A 213 -22.89 35.59 -26.35
CA ASP A 213 -24.31 35.97 -26.46
C ASP A 213 -24.64 37.33 -25.84
N ARG A 214 -23.99 37.70 -24.72
CA ARG A 214 -24.29 38.96 -24.01
C ARG A 214 -23.86 40.23 -24.77
N THR A 215 -23.00 40.09 -25.78
CA THR A 215 -22.49 41.20 -26.60
C THR A 215 -23.39 41.53 -27.81
N LYS A 216 -24.38 40.69 -28.14
CA LYS A 216 -25.18 40.80 -29.38
C LYS A 216 -26.32 41.83 -29.34
N LEU A 217 -26.65 42.42 -28.18
CA LEU A 217 -27.84 43.28 -28.02
C LEU A 217 -27.54 44.79 -27.88
N THR A 218 -26.55 45.18 -27.07
CA THR A 218 -26.37 46.59 -26.66
C THR A 218 -25.60 47.44 -27.69
N ALA A 219 -24.84 46.82 -28.60
CA ALA A 219 -23.98 47.52 -29.57
C ALA A 219 -24.71 48.03 -30.83
N ALA A 220 -26.06 47.99 -30.87
CA ALA A 220 -26.86 48.37 -32.04
C ALA A 220 -27.32 49.83 -32.08
N SER A 221 -27.31 50.55 -30.94
CA SER A 221 -27.75 51.95 -30.84
C SER A 221 -26.64 52.86 -30.31
N ASP A 222 -26.31 52.79 -29.02
CA ASP A 222 -25.43 53.80 -28.40
C ASP A 222 -23.93 53.58 -28.67
N SER A 223 -23.58 52.48 -29.35
CA SER A 223 -22.34 52.39 -30.12
C SER A 223 -22.21 53.49 -31.19
N ILE A 224 -23.29 54.12 -31.67
CA ILE A 224 -23.22 55.27 -32.61
C ILE A 224 -22.56 56.50 -31.94
N LYS A 225 -22.55 56.63 -30.61
CA LYS A 225 -21.89 57.74 -29.90
C LYS A 225 -20.81 57.33 -28.90
N GLN A 226 -20.85 56.12 -28.34
CA GLN A 226 -19.88 55.66 -27.34
C GLN A 226 -18.96 54.52 -27.80
N LEU A 227 -19.02 54.09 -29.08
CA LEU A 227 -17.79 53.55 -29.71
C LEU A 227 -16.70 54.61 -29.76
N LEU A 228 -17.07 55.87 -30.06
CA LEU A 228 -16.16 56.94 -30.49
C LEU A 228 -15.00 57.20 -29.50
N GLU A 229 -15.23 56.95 -28.21
CA GLU A 229 -14.24 57.13 -27.14
C GLU A 229 -13.76 55.83 -26.50
N ALA A 230 -14.62 54.79 -26.37
CA ALA A 230 -14.26 53.52 -25.73
C ALA A 230 -13.50 52.54 -26.64
N MET A 231 -13.51 52.72 -27.97
CA MET A 231 -12.80 51.84 -28.92
C MET A 231 -11.27 51.78 -28.76
N LYS A 232 -10.66 52.66 -27.97
CA LYS A 232 -9.26 53.09 -28.18
C LYS A 232 -8.17 52.21 -27.56
N SER A 233 -8.45 51.10 -26.87
CA SER A 233 -7.37 50.25 -26.33
C SER A 233 -7.68 48.75 -26.10
N LYS A 234 -6.74 47.89 -26.53
CA LYS A 234 -6.49 46.48 -26.15
C LYS A 234 -7.47 45.39 -26.62
N ALA A 235 -7.18 44.85 -27.81
CA ALA A 235 -7.33 43.41 -28.11
C ALA A 235 -5.93 42.76 -28.04
N ASP A 236 -5.83 41.43 -27.87
CA ASP A 236 -4.52 40.76 -27.70
C ASP A 236 -4.38 39.41 -28.45
N THR A 237 -3.16 39.14 -28.88
CA THR A 237 -2.69 38.03 -29.72
C THR A 237 -2.01 36.90 -28.92
N THR A 238 -2.22 36.86 -27.61
CA THR A 238 -1.38 36.13 -26.64
C THR A 238 -1.37 34.60 -26.79
N THR A 239 -2.48 33.97 -27.17
CA THR A 239 -2.63 32.49 -27.11
C THR A 239 -1.70 31.74 -28.07
N VAL A 240 -1.53 32.23 -29.30
CA VAL A 240 -0.63 31.61 -30.30
C VAL A 240 0.84 31.83 -29.91
N ALA A 241 1.17 32.98 -29.33
CA ALA A 241 2.50 33.26 -28.81
C ALA A 241 2.87 32.33 -27.63
N ALA A 242 1.94 32.09 -26.71
CA ALA A 242 2.16 31.20 -25.57
C ALA A 242 2.41 29.74 -25.97
N LEU A 243 1.70 29.22 -26.98
CA LEU A 243 1.97 27.88 -27.55
C LEU A 243 3.38 27.78 -28.15
N GLY A 244 3.83 28.81 -28.88
CA GLY A 244 5.20 28.90 -29.39
C GLY A 244 6.25 28.90 -28.27
N GLU A 245 5.99 29.60 -27.17
CA GLU A 245 6.91 29.66 -26.03
C GLU A 245 7.05 28.32 -25.28
N GLN A 246 6.00 27.48 -25.26
CA GLN A 246 6.07 26.15 -24.65
C GLN A 246 6.75 25.11 -25.55
N LEU A 247 6.55 25.18 -26.88
CA LEU A 247 7.31 24.36 -27.84
C LEU A 247 8.83 24.63 -27.73
N ALA A 248 9.23 25.89 -27.51
CA ALA A 248 10.63 26.24 -27.26
C ALA A 248 11.20 25.61 -25.98
N LYS A 249 10.40 25.53 -24.90
CA LYS A 249 10.81 24.97 -23.60
C LYS A 249 10.86 23.43 -23.60
N LEU A 250 10.01 22.76 -24.38
CA LEU A 250 10.15 21.32 -24.66
C LEU A 250 11.48 21.00 -25.34
N ALA A 251 11.88 21.80 -26.35
CA ALA A 251 13.15 21.67 -27.05
C ALA A 251 14.40 22.07 -26.22
N GLU A 252 14.23 22.67 -25.04
CA GLU A 252 15.26 22.80 -24.01
C GLU A 252 15.35 21.55 -23.15
N LEU A 253 14.22 21.10 -22.60
CA LEU A 253 14.13 19.95 -21.68
C LEU A 253 14.69 18.65 -22.27
N GLN A 254 14.43 18.39 -23.56
CA GLN A 254 14.94 17.23 -24.30
C GLN A 254 16.47 17.08 -24.24
N LYS A 255 17.21 18.20 -24.14
CA LYS A 255 18.68 18.26 -24.07
C LYS A 255 19.23 17.80 -22.71
N SER A 256 18.39 17.60 -21.70
CA SER A 256 18.81 17.21 -20.36
C SER A 256 19.50 15.84 -20.34
N PRO A 257 20.72 15.70 -19.78
CA PRO A 257 21.45 14.43 -19.76
C PRO A 257 20.84 13.38 -18.83
N GLN A 258 19.89 13.75 -17.96
CA GLN A 258 19.28 12.83 -16.98
C GLN A 258 17.97 12.18 -17.46
N LEU A 259 17.47 12.52 -18.66
CA LEU A 259 16.35 11.82 -19.30
C LEU A 259 16.82 10.50 -19.93
N THR A 260 16.02 9.44 -19.81
CA THR A 260 16.27 8.18 -20.53
C THR A 260 15.90 8.32 -22.01
N ALA A 261 16.36 7.36 -22.83
CA ALA A 261 16.02 7.34 -24.26
C ALA A 261 14.50 7.21 -24.51
N SER A 262 13.77 6.49 -23.65
CA SER A 262 12.31 6.35 -23.78
C SER A 262 11.58 7.67 -23.49
N ASP A 263 12.05 8.40 -22.48
CA ASP A 263 11.45 9.69 -22.08
C ASP A 263 11.62 10.72 -23.20
N ARG A 264 12.79 10.76 -23.86
CA ARG A 264 13.05 11.67 -24.98
C ARG A 264 12.12 11.38 -26.17
N THR A 265 11.96 10.13 -26.59
CA THR A 265 11.03 9.78 -27.68
C THR A 265 9.58 10.17 -27.37
N ALA A 266 9.12 9.96 -26.12
CA ALA A 266 7.78 10.38 -25.71
C ALA A 266 7.60 11.92 -25.72
N ILE A 267 8.66 12.67 -25.39
CA ILE A 267 8.69 14.14 -25.48
C ILE A 267 8.62 14.62 -26.93
N ASP A 268 9.34 13.97 -27.86
CA ASP A 268 9.30 14.29 -29.30
C ASP A 268 7.92 14.08 -29.92
N GLU A 269 7.28 12.92 -29.67
CA GLU A 269 5.94 12.62 -30.19
C GLU A 269 4.87 13.59 -29.65
N LEU A 270 5.01 14.01 -28.38
CA LEU A 270 4.11 15.00 -27.77
C LEU A 270 4.30 16.39 -28.37
N GLY A 271 5.55 16.83 -28.59
CA GLY A 271 5.87 18.11 -29.22
C GLY A 271 5.34 18.22 -30.65
N GLY A 272 5.44 17.14 -31.44
CA GLY A 272 4.91 17.09 -32.81
C GLY A 272 3.38 17.28 -32.87
N LYS A 273 2.64 16.60 -31.98
CA LYS A 273 1.17 16.71 -31.91
C LYS A 273 0.71 18.10 -31.46
N LEU A 274 1.39 18.69 -30.47
CA LEU A 274 1.08 20.04 -29.98
C LEU A 274 1.24 21.12 -31.05
N LYS A 275 2.18 20.96 -31.99
CA LYS A 275 2.34 21.88 -33.11
C LYS A 275 1.16 21.81 -34.10
N GLY A 276 0.76 20.61 -34.53
CA GLY A 276 -0.35 20.45 -35.49
C GLY A 276 -1.64 21.09 -35.01
N LEU A 277 -1.96 20.88 -33.73
CA LEU A 277 -3.11 21.51 -33.06
C LEU A 277 -3.05 23.06 -33.09
N SER A 278 -1.86 23.66 -32.97
CA SER A 278 -1.68 25.11 -33.06
C SER A 278 -1.95 25.66 -34.47
N ASP A 279 -1.55 24.93 -35.51
CA ASP A 279 -1.73 25.33 -36.91
C ASP A 279 -3.20 25.19 -37.36
N ASP A 280 -3.90 24.15 -36.88
CA ASP A 280 -5.35 23.98 -37.08
C ASP A 280 -6.18 25.06 -36.37
N ILE A 281 -5.83 25.41 -35.12
CA ILE A 281 -6.49 26.51 -34.38
C ILE A 281 -6.32 27.86 -35.09
N ALA A 282 -5.12 28.18 -35.57
CA ALA A 282 -4.87 29.41 -36.31
C ALA A 282 -5.70 29.50 -37.61
N THR A 283 -5.94 28.36 -38.26
CA THR A 283 -6.78 28.27 -39.46
C THR A 283 -8.27 28.51 -39.14
N ALA A 284 -8.79 27.90 -38.08
CA ALA A 284 -10.19 28.05 -37.67
C ALA A 284 -10.56 29.51 -37.30
N VAL A 285 -9.64 30.22 -36.61
CA VAL A 285 -9.83 31.64 -36.24
C VAL A 285 -10.02 32.54 -37.46
N LYS A 286 -9.35 32.23 -38.59
CA LYS A 286 -9.48 33.01 -39.82
C LYS A 286 -10.86 32.85 -40.46
N THR A 287 -11.30 31.61 -40.67
CA THR A 287 -12.57 31.29 -41.36
C THR A 287 -13.78 31.92 -40.68
N ALA A 288 -13.80 31.94 -39.34
CA ALA A 288 -14.87 32.56 -38.56
C ALA A 288 -14.97 34.09 -38.75
N GLY A 289 -13.87 34.75 -39.14
CA GLY A 289 -13.87 36.18 -39.50
C GLY A 289 -14.58 36.44 -40.83
N ASP A 290 -14.27 35.65 -41.86
CA ASP A 290 -14.78 35.82 -43.22
C ASP A 290 -16.30 35.58 -43.31
N ASP A 291 -16.85 34.63 -42.56
CA ASP A 291 -18.30 34.36 -42.53
C ASP A 291 -19.11 35.43 -41.77
N ARG A 292 -18.54 35.96 -40.67
CA ARG A 292 -19.16 37.05 -39.88
C ARG A 292 -19.46 38.27 -40.75
N THR A 293 -18.56 38.63 -41.66
CA THR A 293 -18.74 39.76 -42.60
C THR A 293 -19.91 39.56 -43.57
N LYS A 294 -20.16 38.32 -44.02
CA LYS A 294 -21.22 38.01 -45.00
C LYS A 294 -22.62 38.12 -44.39
N LEU A 295 -22.80 37.60 -43.17
CA LEU A 295 -24.10 37.59 -42.48
C LEU A 295 -24.60 38.99 -42.10
N THR A 296 -23.69 39.90 -41.71
CA THR A 296 -24.06 41.30 -41.40
C THR A 296 -24.70 42.01 -42.59
N ALA A 297 -24.10 41.90 -43.78
CA ALA A 297 -24.58 42.59 -44.99
C ALA A 297 -26.00 42.16 -45.41
N ALA A 298 -26.35 40.87 -45.21
CA ALA A 298 -27.69 40.38 -45.47
C ALA A 298 -28.73 40.91 -44.45
N SER A 299 -28.36 41.01 -43.17
CA SER A 299 -29.25 41.49 -42.11
C SER A 299 -29.69 42.95 -42.31
N ASP A 300 -28.77 43.84 -42.69
CA ASP A 300 -29.10 45.26 -42.88
C ASP A 300 -29.95 45.51 -44.13
N SER A 301 -29.79 44.69 -45.17
CA SER A 301 -30.64 44.71 -46.37
C SER A 301 -32.12 44.40 -46.06
N ILE A 302 -32.36 43.45 -45.14
CA ILE A 302 -33.71 43.05 -44.71
C ILE A 302 -34.42 44.19 -43.95
N LYS A 303 -33.69 44.91 -43.09
CA LYS A 303 -34.24 46.05 -42.31
C LYS A 303 -34.78 47.17 -43.20
N GLN A 304 -34.05 47.52 -44.27
CA GLN A 304 -34.46 48.60 -45.18
C GLN A 304 -35.76 48.27 -45.93
N LEU A 305 -35.94 47.02 -46.33
CA LEU A 305 -37.15 46.55 -47.04
C LEU A 305 -38.39 46.52 -46.12
N LEU A 306 -38.22 46.15 -44.84
CA LEU A 306 -39.30 46.19 -43.84
C LEU A 306 -39.80 47.62 -43.57
N GLU A 307 -38.93 48.62 -43.56
CA GLU A 307 -39.36 50.02 -43.35
C GLU A 307 -40.09 50.58 -44.58
N ALA A 308 -39.66 50.20 -45.79
CA ALA A 308 -40.35 50.57 -47.03
C ALA A 308 -41.81 50.07 -47.06
N MET A 309 -42.06 48.82 -46.64
CA MET A 309 -43.40 48.23 -46.59
C MET A 309 -44.41 49.02 -45.75
N LYS A 310 -43.97 49.71 -44.68
CA LYS A 310 -44.84 50.55 -43.85
C LYS A 310 -45.40 51.77 -44.58
N SER A 311 -44.72 52.23 -45.65
CA SER A 311 -45.12 53.39 -46.43
C SER A 311 -46.01 53.04 -47.63
N LYS A 312 -45.68 51.93 -48.31
CA LYS A 312 -46.50 51.23 -49.30
C LYS A 312 -46.15 49.75 -49.28
N ALA A 313 -47.08 48.90 -48.84
CA ALA A 313 -46.92 47.45 -48.85
C ALA A 313 -47.20 46.89 -50.25
N ASP A 314 -46.32 47.16 -51.23
CA ASP A 314 -46.43 46.59 -52.57
C ASP A 314 -45.76 45.22 -52.71
N THR A 315 -46.18 44.48 -53.72
CA THR A 315 -45.73 43.09 -53.97
C THR A 315 -44.26 43.00 -54.37
N THR A 316 -43.67 44.07 -54.90
CA THR A 316 -42.23 44.10 -55.24
C THR A 316 -41.37 44.15 -53.98
N THR A 317 -41.76 44.98 -53.01
CA THR A 317 -41.06 45.12 -51.72
C THR A 317 -41.17 43.84 -50.89
N VAL A 318 -42.34 43.19 -50.89
CA VAL A 318 -42.56 41.88 -50.24
C VAL A 318 -41.71 40.77 -50.86
N ALA A 319 -41.63 40.71 -52.20
CA ALA A 319 -40.83 39.69 -52.89
C ALA A 319 -39.32 39.82 -52.59
N ALA A 320 -38.80 41.05 -52.61
CA ALA A 320 -37.40 41.33 -52.29
C ALA A 320 -37.04 40.95 -50.84
N LEU A 321 -37.97 41.14 -49.89
CA LEU A 321 -37.79 40.75 -48.49
C LEU A 321 -37.63 39.22 -48.35
N GLY A 322 -38.49 38.46 -49.02
CA GLY A 322 -38.45 36.99 -49.02
C GLY A 322 -37.13 36.42 -49.58
N GLU A 323 -36.60 37.00 -50.66
CA GLU A 323 -35.33 36.55 -51.26
C GLU A 323 -34.13 36.77 -50.33
N GLN A 324 -34.12 37.85 -49.54
CA GLN A 324 -33.04 38.13 -48.59
C GLN A 324 -33.10 37.24 -47.34
N LEU A 325 -34.30 36.92 -46.83
CA LEU A 325 -34.42 35.93 -45.74
C LEU A 325 -33.90 34.55 -46.16
N ALA A 326 -34.21 34.08 -47.37
CA ALA A 326 -33.72 32.80 -47.87
C ALA A 326 -32.18 32.72 -47.99
N LYS A 327 -31.55 33.84 -48.39
CA LYS A 327 -30.08 33.97 -48.44
C LYS A 327 -29.45 33.99 -47.05
N LEU A 328 -30.06 34.69 -46.10
CA LEU A 328 -29.60 34.73 -44.71
C LEU A 328 -29.61 33.33 -44.07
N GLN A 329 -30.70 32.56 -44.28
CA GLN A 329 -30.83 31.21 -43.75
C GLN A 329 -29.80 30.25 -44.38
N SER A 330 -29.63 30.28 -45.70
CA SER A 330 -28.65 29.44 -46.41
C SER A 330 -27.20 29.69 -45.97
N ALA A 331 -26.86 30.94 -45.63
CA ALA A 331 -25.54 31.29 -45.08
C ALA A 331 -25.34 30.76 -43.65
N PHE A 332 -26.41 30.69 -42.86
CA PHE A 332 -26.39 30.13 -41.50
C PHE A 332 -26.08 28.63 -41.50
N ASP A 333 -26.77 27.85 -42.35
CA ASP A 333 -26.63 26.40 -42.42
C ASP A 333 -25.21 25.95 -42.80
N VAL A 334 -24.57 26.67 -43.74
CA VAL A 334 -23.19 26.39 -44.19
C VAL A 334 -22.18 26.64 -43.07
N SER A 335 -22.29 27.77 -42.36
CA SER A 335 -21.34 28.14 -41.29
C SER A 335 -21.50 27.25 -40.04
N ALA A 336 -22.75 26.88 -39.70
CA ALA A 336 -23.03 25.90 -38.64
C ALA A 336 -22.38 24.53 -38.94
N LYS A 337 -22.50 24.05 -40.18
CA LYS A 337 -21.91 22.77 -40.59
C LYS A 337 -20.37 22.79 -40.58
N SER A 338 -19.76 23.86 -41.11
CA SER A 338 -18.30 24.05 -41.07
C SER A 338 -17.74 24.08 -39.65
N SER A 339 -18.48 24.68 -38.71
CA SER A 339 -18.12 24.73 -37.29
C SER A 339 -18.14 23.34 -36.63
N ALA A 340 -19.19 22.53 -36.89
CA ALA A 340 -19.32 21.18 -36.34
C ALA A 340 -18.21 20.22 -36.83
N GLU A 341 -17.88 20.26 -38.13
CA GLU A 341 -16.80 19.44 -38.71
C GLU A 341 -15.41 19.84 -38.18
N THR A 342 -15.20 21.14 -37.91
CA THR A 342 -13.95 21.65 -37.32
C THR A 342 -13.80 21.24 -35.85
N ALA A 343 -14.86 21.35 -35.05
CA ALA A 343 -14.85 20.92 -33.65
C ALA A 343 -14.55 19.42 -33.52
N SER A 344 -15.14 18.59 -34.38
CA SER A 344 -14.92 17.13 -34.40
C SER A 344 -13.44 16.76 -34.68
N LYS A 345 -12.79 17.45 -35.62
CA LYS A 345 -11.34 17.25 -35.89
C LYS A 345 -10.45 17.59 -34.69
N ILE A 346 -10.73 18.70 -34.02
CA ILE A 346 -9.93 19.17 -32.87
C ILE A 346 -10.11 18.23 -31.68
N ALA A 347 -11.33 17.79 -31.40
CA ALA A 347 -11.62 16.79 -30.35
C ALA A 347 -10.87 15.47 -30.60
N ALA A 348 -10.82 14.99 -31.85
CA ALA A 348 -10.09 13.77 -32.21
C ALA A 348 -8.57 13.89 -31.99
N GLN A 349 -7.96 15.05 -32.26
CA GLN A 349 -6.55 15.28 -31.95
C GLN A 349 -6.27 15.39 -30.44
N LEU A 350 -7.16 16.03 -29.69
CA LEU A 350 -7.02 16.17 -28.23
C LEU A 350 -7.04 14.82 -27.51
N ALA A 351 -7.99 13.93 -27.84
CA ALA A 351 -8.05 12.57 -27.30
C ALA A 351 -6.79 11.74 -27.63
N ALA A 352 -6.21 11.91 -28.84
CA ALA A 352 -4.97 11.26 -29.25
C ALA A 352 -3.69 11.81 -28.54
N ILE A 353 -3.80 12.96 -27.88
CA ILE A 353 -2.77 13.50 -26.98
C ILE A 353 -2.99 12.98 -25.55
N GLU A 354 -4.23 12.90 -25.05
CA GLU A 354 -4.55 12.39 -23.71
C GLU A 354 -4.15 10.92 -23.51
N GLY A 355 -4.44 10.05 -24.49
CA GLY A 355 -3.97 8.65 -24.49
C GLY A 355 -2.45 8.49 -24.59
N SER A 356 -1.70 9.59 -24.80
CA SER A 356 -0.24 9.63 -24.71
C SER A 356 0.26 10.09 -23.34
N MET A 357 -0.57 10.79 -22.55
CA MET A 357 -0.19 11.34 -21.23
C MET A 357 -0.36 10.34 -20.09
N ALA A 358 -1.44 9.54 -20.10
CA ALA A 358 -1.80 8.58 -19.04
C ALA A 358 -0.88 7.34 -18.98
N LYS A 359 0.43 7.59 -18.89
CA LYS A 359 1.54 6.63 -18.91
C LYS A 359 2.67 7.05 -17.95
N LEU A 360 2.40 7.92 -16.96
CA LEU A 360 3.44 8.61 -16.17
C LEU A 360 3.32 8.64 -14.61
N VAL A 361 2.24 8.23 -13.88
CA VAL A 361 2.27 7.84 -12.40
C VAL A 361 1.11 7.00 -11.68
N PRO A 362 1.02 5.64 -11.43
CA PRO A 362 -0.24 5.01 -10.94
C PRO A 362 -0.06 4.17 -9.65
N ASP A 363 -0.84 3.09 -9.55
CA ASP A 363 -0.52 1.91 -8.74
C ASP A 363 -0.35 2.24 -7.26
N ASP A 364 -1.43 2.74 -6.67
CA ASP A 364 -1.68 2.47 -5.27
C ASP A 364 -1.62 0.95 -5.06
N LEU A 365 -0.62 0.50 -4.31
CA LEU A 365 -0.38 -0.93 -4.05
C LEU A 365 -1.32 -1.45 -2.97
N THR A 366 -1.87 -0.57 -2.13
CA THR A 366 -2.84 -0.97 -1.09
C THR A 366 -4.15 -1.51 -1.65
N ALA A 367 -4.55 -1.10 -2.86
CA ALA A 367 -5.70 -1.66 -3.58
C ALA A 367 -5.53 -3.15 -3.96
N TYR A 368 -4.32 -3.70 -3.88
CA TYR A 368 -4.03 -5.11 -4.13
C TYR A 368 -3.88 -5.94 -2.85
N VAL A 369 -4.07 -5.34 -1.67
CA VAL A 369 -4.01 -6.01 -0.36
C VAL A 369 -5.41 -6.48 0.05
N ASN A 370 -5.66 -7.78 0.00
CA ASN A 370 -6.89 -8.38 0.53
C ASN A 370 -6.71 -8.76 2.01
N GLN A 371 -7.15 -7.87 2.91
CA GLN A 371 -7.11 -8.05 4.35
C GLN A 371 -8.02 -9.17 4.90
N PHE A 372 -8.86 -9.81 4.07
CA PHE A 372 -9.66 -10.96 4.49
C PHE A 372 -8.93 -12.30 4.29
N VAL A 373 -7.83 -12.37 3.52
CA VAL A 373 -7.05 -13.62 3.39
C VAL A 373 -6.51 -14.05 4.76
N GLY A 374 -6.77 -15.31 5.12
CA GLY A 374 -6.41 -15.93 6.39
C GLY A 374 -7.37 -15.65 7.56
N THR A 375 -8.57 -15.12 7.30
CA THR A 375 -9.61 -14.88 8.31
C THR A 375 -10.64 -16.02 8.46
N ALA A 376 -10.57 -17.08 7.64
CA ALA A 376 -11.39 -18.28 7.73
C ALA A 376 -10.56 -19.57 7.92
N ASP A 377 -11.22 -20.68 8.21
CA ASP A 377 -10.62 -22.02 8.23
C ASP A 377 -10.47 -22.58 6.82
N ALA A 378 -9.30 -23.11 6.49
CA ALA A 378 -9.05 -23.88 5.27
C ALA A 378 -9.89 -25.18 5.19
N LYS A 379 -10.52 -25.60 6.30
CA LYS A 379 -11.44 -26.74 6.38
C LYS A 379 -12.94 -26.39 6.42
N MET A 380 -13.32 -25.13 6.64
CA MET A 380 -14.72 -24.72 6.87
C MET A 380 -15.24 -23.65 5.91
N ALA A 381 -14.38 -23.04 5.09
CA ALA A 381 -14.80 -22.09 4.08
C ALA A 381 -15.39 -22.79 2.84
N GLU A 382 -16.60 -22.39 2.47
CA GLU A 382 -17.28 -22.89 1.27
C GLU A 382 -16.50 -22.50 0.00
N GLY A 383 -16.23 -23.48 -0.86
CA GLY A 383 -15.48 -23.29 -2.11
C GLY A 383 -13.95 -23.24 -1.95
N ALA A 384 -13.40 -23.37 -0.74
CA ALA A 384 -11.96 -23.46 -0.53
C ALA A 384 -11.34 -24.70 -1.20
N VAL A 385 -10.05 -24.60 -1.54
CA VAL A 385 -9.22 -25.76 -1.87
C VAL A 385 -9.05 -26.57 -0.58
N ALA A 386 -9.54 -27.80 -0.56
CA ALA A 386 -9.53 -28.65 0.63
C ALA A 386 -8.11 -29.16 0.94
N VAL A 387 -7.34 -28.36 1.69
CA VAL A 387 -6.05 -28.79 2.24
C VAL A 387 -6.26 -29.97 3.19
N ALA A 388 -5.52 -31.06 2.99
CA ALA A 388 -5.71 -32.32 3.74
C ALA A 388 -5.55 -32.12 5.25
N ALA A 389 -4.64 -31.23 5.65
CA ALA A 389 -4.60 -30.62 6.96
C ALA A 389 -4.31 -29.11 6.85
N GLY A 390 -4.53 -28.40 7.96
CA GLY A 390 -4.40 -26.96 8.07
C GLY A 390 -5.06 -26.45 9.36
N LYS A 391 -4.61 -25.28 9.80
CA LYS A 391 -5.29 -24.36 10.74
C LYS A 391 -5.80 -23.18 9.90
N GLY A 392 -6.72 -22.36 10.42
CA GLY A 392 -7.01 -21.07 9.76
C GLY A 392 -5.84 -20.10 9.89
N GLY A 393 -5.83 -19.03 9.09
CA GLY A 393 -4.74 -18.04 9.09
C GLY A 393 -4.52 -17.29 10.41
N SER A 394 -5.50 -17.32 11.32
CA SER A 394 -5.44 -16.64 12.63
C SER A 394 -5.22 -15.12 12.52
N LEU A 395 -5.80 -14.50 11.48
CA LEU A 395 -5.68 -13.07 11.17
C LEU A 395 -6.97 -12.29 11.47
N SER A 396 -6.90 -10.95 11.44
CA SER A 396 -8.05 -10.04 11.50
C SER A 396 -7.92 -8.93 10.43
N PRO A 397 -9.03 -8.42 9.86
CA PRO A 397 -9.02 -7.35 8.86
C PRO A 397 -9.00 -5.96 9.54
N GLY A 398 -7.95 -5.64 10.30
CA GLY A 398 -7.85 -4.39 11.06
C GLY A 398 -7.08 -3.26 10.39
N ALA A 399 -7.09 -2.09 11.00
CA ALA A 399 -6.33 -0.92 10.55
C ALA A 399 -5.11 -0.65 11.44
N GLY A 400 -3.93 -0.68 10.85
CA GLY A 400 -2.64 -0.34 11.47
C GLY A 400 -1.63 0.13 10.41
N VAL A 401 -0.45 0.59 10.84
CA VAL A 401 0.71 0.88 9.97
C VAL A 401 1.71 -0.28 10.00
N PRO A 402 2.71 -0.32 9.10
CA PRO A 402 3.79 -1.30 9.19
C PRO A 402 4.43 -1.30 10.58
N PHE A 403 4.44 -2.46 11.23
CA PHE A 403 4.96 -2.72 12.58
C PHE A 403 4.32 -1.90 13.72
N GLY A 404 3.12 -1.35 13.53
CA GLY A 404 2.45 -0.51 14.53
C GLY A 404 2.20 -1.21 15.88
N MET A 405 2.17 -0.41 16.95
CA MET A 405 1.63 -0.80 18.26
C MET A 405 0.10 -0.96 18.19
N VAL A 406 -0.57 -0.11 17.40
CA VAL A 406 -2.02 -0.13 17.18
C VAL A 406 -2.36 -0.91 15.91
N PHE A 407 -3.29 -1.85 16.05
CA PHE A 407 -3.98 -2.53 14.95
C PHE A 407 -5.46 -2.65 15.33
N TRP A 408 -6.24 -1.61 15.00
CA TRP A 408 -7.63 -1.49 15.41
C TRP A 408 -8.51 -2.37 14.52
N ALA A 409 -9.06 -3.46 15.06
CA ALA A 409 -9.72 -4.49 14.27
C ALA A 409 -11.05 -4.96 14.87
N PRO A 410 -11.97 -5.51 14.05
CA PRO A 410 -13.22 -6.11 14.53
C PRO A 410 -13.01 -7.43 15.29
N GLU A 411 -13.86 -7.65 16.30
CA GLU A 411 -14.07 -8.93 16.96
C GLU A 411 -15.46 -9.46 16.63
N ASN A 412 -15.61 -10.67 16.07
CA ASN A 412 -16.94 -11.30 15.87
C ASN A 412 -17.04 -12.73 16.44
N HIS A 413 -15.91 -13.33 16.82
CA HIS A 413 -15.85 -14.64 17.44
C HIS A 413 -15.34 -14.55 18.88
N TYR A 414 -16.01 -15.25 19.80
CA TYR A 414 -15.65 -15.21 21.22
C TYR A 414 -15.90 -16.56 21.89
N ASN A 415 -14.91 -17.45 21.79
CA ASN A 415 -14.83 -18.66 22.60
C ASN A 415 -13.37 -18.91 22.98
N TRP A 416 -13.10 -18.92 24.28
CA TRP A 416 -11.77 -19.06 24.90
C TRP A 416 -11.37 -20.53 25.10
N GLU A 417 -12.33 -21.47 25.02
CA GLU A 417 -12.14 -22.91 25.22
C GLU A 417 -11.72 -23.59 23.90
N SER A 418 -12.22 -23.08 22.77
CA SER A 418 -11.75 -23.46 21.44
C SER A 418 -10.50 -22.67 21.06
N LYS A 419 -9.34 -23.34 21.00
CA LYS A 419 -8.05 -22.78 20.52
C LYS A 419 -8.03 -22.41 19.01
N THR A 420 -9.19 -22.24 18.37
CA THR A 420 -9.31 -22.22 16.90
C THR A 420 -9.25 -20.82 16.31
N TRP A 421 -9.71 -19.78 17.02
CA TRP A 421 -9.89 -18.42 16.49
C TRP A 421 -9.19 -17.36 17.36
N PRO A 422 -7.85 -17.40 17.48
CA PRO A 422 -7.10 -16.63 18.47
C PRO A 422 -7.01 -15.12 18.19
N SER A 423 -7.26 -14.69 16.94
CA SER A 423 -7.32 -13.28 16.55
C SER A 423 -8.61 -12.56 16.96
N GLY A 424 -9.68 -13.26 17.34
CA GLY A 424 -10.98 -12.68 17.69
C GLY A 424 -11.93 -12.42 16.51
N TYR A 425 -11.42 -12.51 15.27
CA TYR A 425 -12.22 -12.42 14.04
C TYR A 425 -12.27 -13.77 13.31
N TYR A 426 -13.43 -14.08 12.74
CA TYR A 426 -13.66 -15.24 11.90
C TYR A 426 -14.68 -14.94 10.78
N TRP A 427 -14.25 -15.10 9.53
CA TRP A 427 -15.11 -14.98 8.35
C TRP A 427 -15.99 -16.24 8.20
N SER A 428 -17.31 -16.08 8.10
CA SER A 428 -18.25 -17.20 8.07
C SER A 428 -19.44 -16.96 7.14
N ASN A 429 -19.46 -17.66 5.99
CA ASN A 429 -20.62 -17.69 5.10
C ASN A 429 -21.83 -18.40 5.77
N ASN A 430 -21.57 -19.36 6.66
CA ASN A 430 -22.58 -20.29 7.21
C ASN A 430 -23.24 -19.79 8.51
N GLY A 431 -23.13 -18.50 8.83
CA GLY A 431 -23.97 -17.85 9.83
C GLY A 431 -23.71 -18.25 11.30
N THR A 432 -22.51 -18.76 11.61
CA THR A 432 -22.10 -19.11 12.98
C THR A 432 -21.52 -17.94 13.79
N THR A 433 -20.99 -16.90 13.13
CA THR A 433 -20.40 -15.68 13.75
C THR A 433 -21.11 -14.41 13.29
N LYS A 434 -22.45 -14.39 13.39
CA LYS A 434 -23.29 -13.37 12.75
C LYS A 434 -23.05 -11.92 13.18
N GLY A 435 -22.44 -11.65 14.34
CA GLY A 435 -22.38 -10.31 14.92
C GLY A 435 -21.04 -9.93 15.53
N ILE A 436 -20.69 -8.66 15.33
CA ILE A 436 -19.50 -8.00 15.89
C ILE A 436 -19.76 -7.67 17.36
N LYS A 437 -18.73 -7.92 18.18
CA LYS A 437 -18.73 -7.88 19.65
C LYS A 437 -17.89 -6.74 20.21
N GLY A 438 -17.11 -6.09 19.36
CA GLY A 438 -16.34 -4.89 19.61
C GLY A 438 -15.31 -4.65 18.51
N PHE A 439 -14.61 -3.53 18.60
CA PHE A 439 -13.45 -3.17 17.80
C PHE A 439 -12.33 -2.78 18.78
N SER A 440 -11.28 -3.59 18.91
CA SER A 440 -10.20 -3.42 19.91
C SER A 440 -8.89 -2.97 19.28
N LEU A 441 -8.04 -2.30 20.08
CA LEU A 441 -6.94 -1.46 19.58
C LEU A 441 -5.63 -2.22 19.28
N THR A 442 -5.42 -3.37 19.88
CA THR A 442 -4.19 -4.17 19.82
C THR A 442 -4.49 -5.55 19.25
N HIS A 443 -3.70 -6.07 18.33
CA HIS A 443 -3.88 -7.43 17.82
C HIS A 443 -2.54 -8.07 17.44
N MET A 444 -2.27 -9.26 17.98
CA MET A 444 -1.21 -10.12 17.50
C MET A 444 -1.74 -11.02 16.38
N ASN A 445 -1.48 -10.61 15.14
CA ASN A 445 -1.94 -11.31 13.95
C ASN A 445 -1.15 -12.60 13.71
N GLY A 446 -1.84 -13.70 13.39
CA GLY A 446 -1.26 -14.98 12.99
C GLY A 446 -1.03 -15.99 14.12
N ALA A 447 -0.77 -15.56 15.37
CA ALA A 447 -0.35 -16.47 16.44
C ALA A 447 -1.42 -17.50 16.86
N GLY A 448 -1.07 -18.80 16.87
CA GLY A 448 -1.97 -19.92 17.17
C GLY A 448 -2.52 -20.09 18.60
N CYS A 449 -2.47 -19.07 19.47
CA CYS A 449 -2.78 -19.19 20.90
C CYS A 449 -3.78 -18.14 21.39
N ALA A 450 -4.58 -18.48 22.40
CA ALA A 450 -5.50 -17.51 23.01
C ALA A 450 -4.74 -16.41 23.79
N GLY A 451 -5.16 -15.15 23.63
CA GLY A 451 -4.56 -13.97 24.29
C GLY A 451 -3.72 -13.08 23.36
N ASN A 452 -4.13 -12.91 22.11
CA ASN A 452 -3.42 -12.12 21.09
C ASN A 452 -3.69 -10.60 21.21
N GLY A 453 -3.67 -10.06 22.44
CA GLY A 453 -4.12 -8.70 22.72
C GLY A 453 -5.64 -8.56 22.65
N GLY A 454 -6.12 -7.53 21.96
CA GLY A 454 -7.53 -7.15 21.87
C GLY A 454 -7.98 -6.24 23.00
N GLU A 455 -7.06 -5.48 23.61
CA GLU A 455 -7.39 -4.58 24.71
C GLU A 455 -8.29 -3.41 24.24
N PHE A 456 -9.17 -2.97 25.14
CA PHE A 456 -10.20 -1.94 24.92
C PHE A 456 -11.15 -2.21 23.72
N PRO A 457 -11.88 -3.34 23.69
CA PRO A 457 -12.95 -3.54 22.71
C PRO A 457 -14.06 -2.49 22.88
N MET A 458 -14.28 -1.73 21.81
CA MET A 458 -15.28 -0.66 21.75
C MET A 458 -16.47 -1.08 20.88
N MET A 459 -17.71 -0.76 21.26
CA MET A 459 -18.88 -1.13 20.46
C MET A 459 -19.88 0.04 20.36
N PRO A 460 -20.18 0.56 19.16
CA PRO A 460 -21.18 1.60 18.98
C PRO A 460 -22.59 0.99 18.97
N LEU A 461 -23.51 1.59 19.72
CA LEU A 461 -24.86 1.08 19.99
C LEU A 461 -25.90 2.19 19.84
N THR A 462 -27.08 1.85 19.30
CA THR A 462 -28.22 2.77 19.13
C THR A 462 -29.21 2.76 20.30
N GLY A 463 -28.93 1.98 21.35
CA GLY A 463 -29.79 1.80 22.52
C GLY A 463 -29.04 1.27 23.73
N ALA A 464 -29.65 1.41 24.92
CA ALA A 464 -29.03 1.12 26.22
C ALA A 464 -28.94 -0.39 26.58
N SER A 465 -28.98 -1.28 25.59
CA SER A 465 -28.97 -2.74 25.78
C SER A 465 -28.14 -3.41 24.70
N PHE A 466 -27.25 -4.32 25.12
CA PHE A 466 -26.36 -5.06 24.22
C PHE A 466 -26.18 -6.50 24.70
N ASP A 467 -26.43 -7.46 23.81
CA ASP A 467 -26.14 -8.87 24.06
C ASP A 467 -24.78 -9.24 23.45
N LEU A 468 -23.73 -9.10 24.26
CA LEU A 468 -22.36 -9.44 23.92
C LEU A 468 -22.18 -10.92 23.49
N SER A 469 -23.07 -11.84 23.88
CA SER A 469 -23.01 -13.22 23.41
C SER A 469 -23.32 -13.34 21.91
N LYS A 470 -24.16 -12.44 21.39
CA LYS A 470 -24.58 -12.37 19.97
C LYS A 470 -23.79 -11.33 19.15
N GLY A 471 -23.48 -10.18 19.75
CA GLY A 471 -22.99 -9.01 19.01
C GLY A 471 -24.08 -8.28 18.23
N ILE A 472 -23.72 -7.24 17.46
CA ILE A 472 -24.60 -6.62 16.46
C ILE A 472 -24.28 -7.23 15.10
N THR A 473 -25.31 -7.65 14.36
CA THR A 473 -25.14 -8.36 13.08
C THR A 473 -24.69 -7.44 11.94
N PHE A 474 -24.10 -8.04 10.91
CA PHE A 474 -23.58 -7.36 9.73
C PHE A 474 -23.55 -8.30 8.51
N SER A 475 -23.16 -7.76 7.35
CA SER A 475 -22.90 -8.53 6.13
C SER A 475 -21.54 -8.16 5.55
N HIS A 476 -20.78 -9.16 5.07
CA HIS A 476 -19.52 -8.95 4.35
C HIS A 476 -19.69 -8.11 3.06
N ALA A 477 -20.92 -7.99 2.51
CA ALA A 477 -21.20 -7.07 1.40
C ALA A 477 -21.22 -5.58 1.80
N ASN A 478 -21.28 -5.30 3.12
CA ASN A 478 -21.24 -3.98 3.73
C ASN A 478 -19.94 -3.74 4.53
N GLU A 479 -18.95 -4.62 4.36
CA GLU A 479 -17.64 -4.61 5.03
C GLU A 479 -16.54 -4.40 3.99
N SER A 480 -15.54 -3.58 4.31
CA SER A 480 -14.40 -3.34 3.42
C SER A 480 -13.10 -3.14 4.21
N ALA A 481 -11.99 -3.64 3.68
CA ALA A 481 -10.69 -3.55 4.32
C ALA A 481 -9.58 -3.38 3.28
N ALA A 482 -8.64 -2.47 3.56
CA ALA A 482 -7.47 -2.18 2.74
C ALA A 482 -6.28 -1.86 3.67
N ALA A 483 -5.06 -1.77 3.16
CA ALA A 483 -3.89 -1.56 4.03
C ALA A 483 -3.98 -0.25 4.83
N GLY A 484 -4.12 -0.35 6.16
CA GLY A 484 -4.30 0.79 7.07
C GLY A 484 -5.73 1.33 7.20
N TYR A 485 -6.75 0.58 6.74
CA TYR A 485 -8.17 0.98 6.82
C TYR A 485 -9.10 -0.23 6.94
N TYR A 486 -10.12 -0.10 7.79
CA TYR A 486 -11.25 -1.02 7.88
C TYR A 486 -12.56 -0.23 7.96
N GLN A 487 -13.63 -0.79 7.40
CA GLN A 487 -14.99 -0.27 7.54
C GLN A 487 -16.02 -1.40 7.58
N VAL A 488 -17.09 -1.20 8.35
CA VAL A 488 -18.31 -2.02 8.30
C VAL A 488 -19.54 -1.18 8.58
N LYS A 489 -20.63 -1.44 7.85
CA LYS A 489 -21.96 -0.99 8.24
C LYS A 489 -22.68 -2.12 8.97
N LEU A 490 -22.99 -1.89 10.23
CA LEU A 490 -23.74 -2.79 11.09
C LEU A 490 -25.24 -2.76 10.75
N ASP A 491 -25.97 -3.83 11.05
CA ASP A 491 -27.43 -3.92 10.85
C ASP A 491 -28.21 -2.98 11.79
N SER A 492 -27.56 -2.45 12.83
CA SER A 492 -28.04 -1.29 13.61
C SER A 492 -28.05 0.03 12.83
N ASN A 493 -27.66 0.00 11.55
CA ASN A 493 -27.41 1.12 10.64
C ASN A 493 -26.25 2.06 11.04
N VAL A 494 -25.47 1.73 12.07
CA VAL A 494 -24.23 2.45 12.37
C VAL A 494 -23.15 2.06 11.35
N ASN A 495 -22.52 3.06 10.72
CA ASN A 495 -21.30 2.85 9.95
C ASN A 495 -20.07 3.07 10.85
N VAL A 496 -19.12 2.14 10.79
CA VAL A 496 -17.87 2.18 11.56
C VAL A 496 -16.71 2.22 10.57
N GLU A 497 -15.80 3.18 10.73
CA GLU A 497 -14.58 3.30 9.93
C GLU A 497 -13.38 3.49 10.86
N LEU A 498 -12.31 2.74 10.62
CA LEU A 498 -11.11 2.69 11.47
C LEU A 498 -9.85 2.98 10.65
N THR A 499 -8.95 3.80 11.21
CA THR A 499 -7.58 3.96 10.74
C THR A 499 -6.63 4.18 11.94
N ALA A 500 -5.33 3.95 11.78
CA ALA A 500 -4.38 4.07 12.89
C ALA A 500 -2.97 4.44 12.41
N THR A 501 -2.24 5.19 13.24
CA THR A 501 -0.80 5.48 13.11
C THR A 501 0.02 4.37 13.79
N ALA A 502 1.28 4.63 14.17
CA ALA A 502 2.08 3.67 14.92
C ALA A 502 1.52 3.42 16.32
N ARG A 503 1.05 4.46 17.02
CA ARG A 503 0.62 4.41 18.43
C ARG A 503 -0.76 5.03 18.69
N THR A 504 -1.48 5.43 17.64
CA THR A 504 -2.81 6.06 17.78
C THR A 504 -3.83 5.46 16.84
N GLY A 505 -5.08 5.34 17.29
CA GLY A 505 -6.24 5.07 16.45
C GLY A 505 -7.04 6.34 16.18
N PHE A 506 -7.71 6.39 15.03
CA PHE A 506 -8.77 7.34 14.71
C PHE A 506 -9.96 6.53 14.18
N GLY A 507 -11.09 6.56 14.89
CA GLY A 507 -12.35 5.95 14.50
C GLY A 507 -13.40 7.01 14.13
N ARG A 508 -14.22 6.71 13.12
CA ARG A 508 -15.44 7.45 12.75
C ARG A 508 -16.64 6.53 12.91
N PHE A 509 -17.62 6.94 13.71
CA PHE A 509 -18.83 6.18 14.04
C PHE A 509 -20.05 7.02 13.66
N VAL A 510 -20.69 6.70 12.53
CA VAL A 510 -21.84 7.44 12.01
C VAL A 510 -23.13 6.72 12.39
N TYR A 511 -23.88 7.29 13.34
CA TYR A 511 -25.14 6.76 13.84
C TYR A 511 -26.32 7.22 12.96
N PRO A 512 -27.43 6.45 12.90
CA PRO A 512 -28.65 6.84 12.18
C PRO A 512 -29.24 8.17 12.69
N ALA A 513 -30.13 8.76 11.89
CA ALA A 513 -30.65 10.11 12.10
C ALA A 513 -31.58 10.27 13.32
N ASP A 514 -32.11 9.18 13.84
CA ASP A 514 -33.04 9.15 14.96
C ASP A 514 -32.63 8.05 15.96
N GLY A 515 -32.73 8.35 17.25
CA GLY A 515 -32.35 7.45 18.35
C GLY A 515 -31.29 8.06 19.27
N LYS A 516 -30.62 7.20 20.04
CA LYS A 516 -29.48 7.55 20.89
C LYS A 516 -28.17 7.07 20.26
N ALA A 517 -27.06 7.74 20.56
CA ALA A 517 -25.72 7.32 20.20
C ALA A 517 -24.94 6.95 21.47
N PHE A 518 -24.53 5.68 21.57
CA PHE A 518 -23.70 5.18 22.67
C PHE A 518 -22.43 4.52 22.16
N LEU A 519 -21.28 4.78 22.78
CA LEU A 519 -20.07 3.97 22.58
C LEU A 519 -19.74 3.19 23.86
N LEU A 520 -19.96 1.87 23.85
CA LEU A 520 -19.50 0.95 24.88
C LEU A 520 -17.97 0.81 24.80
N ILE A 521 -17.26 0.77 25.93
CA ILE A 521 -15.83 0.46 26.01
C ILE A 521 -15.63 -0.48 27.21
N ASP A 522 -15.25 -1.75 26.96
CA ASP A 522 -15.09 -2.75 28.01
C ASP A 522 -13.59 -3.05 28.29
N PRO A 523 -12.95 -2.35 29.26
CA PRO A 523 -11.55 -2.57 29.60
C PRO A 523 -11.31 -3.89 30.37
N THR A 524 -12.37 -4.64 30.72
CA THR A 524 -12.26 -5.94 31.40
C THR A 524 -12.14 -7.12 30.42
N ARG A 525 -12.20 -6.82 29.13
CA ARG A 525 -12.13 -7.77 28.02
C ARG A 525 -10.93 -7.56 27.12
N THR A 526 -10.61 -8.65 26.44
CA THR A 526 -9.63 -8.83 25.38
C THR A 526 -10.26 -9.73 24.31
N ASN A 527 -9.64 -9.86 23.13
CA ASN A 527 -10.29 -10.46 21.96
C ASN A 527 -10.86 -11.86 22.21
N VAL A 528 -10.21 -12.66 23.06
CA VAL A 528 -10.66 -14.00 23.45
C VAL A 528 -10.64 -14.26 24.97
N ARG A 529 -10.51 -13.24 25.85
CA ARG A 529 -10.58 -13.43 27.32
C ARG A 529 -11.37 -12.33 28.05
N LYS A 530 -12.13 -12.74 29.08
CA LYS A 530 -12.93 -11.90 29.99
C LYS A 530 -12.32 -11.82 31.38
N GLY A 531 -12.77 -10.86 32.19
CA GLY A 531 -12.43 -10.76 33.61
C GLY A 531 -11.03 -10.20 33.89
N GLN A 532 -10.39 -9.56 32.91
CA GLN A 532 -9.17 -8.80 33.16
C GLN A 532 -9.51 -7.59 34.03
N SER A 533 -8.54 -7.08 34.81
CA SER A 533 -8.76 -5.85 35.55
C SER A 533 -8.63 -4.64 34.61
N GLY A 534 -9.58 -3.71 34.68
CA GLY A 534 -9.52 -2.51 33.85
C GLY A 534 -10.53 -1.45 34.27
N GLU A 535 -10.33 -0.22 33.81
CA GLU A 535 -11.15 0.94 34.13
C GLU A 535 -11.12 1.99 33.00
N ILE A 536 -12.19 2.78 32.91
CA ILE A 536 -12.33 3.99 32.09
C ILE A 536 -12.78 5.12 33.01
N LYS A 537 -12.19 6.31 32.88
CA LYS A 537 -12.54 7.54 33.61
C LYS A 537 -12.55 8.73 32.65
N VAL A 538 -13.38 9.73 32.90
CA VAL A 538 -13.25 11.04 32.22
C VAL A 538 -11.87 11.62 32.55
N ALA A 539 -11.20 12.21 31.56
CA ALA A 539 -9.88 12.79 31.75
C ALA A 539 -9.97 14.05 32.64
N PRO A 540 -9.07 14.26 33.63
CA PRO A 540 -9.15 15.40 34.55
C PRO A 540 -9.07 16.79 33.89
N ASP A 541 -8.60 16.85 32.64
CA ASP A 541 -8.31 18.06 31.88
C ASP A 541 -9.25 18.34 30.70
N SER A 542 -10.17 17.42 30.38
CA SER A 542 -11.18 17.64 29.33
C SER A 542 -12.44 16.78 29.53
N PRO A 543 -13.65 17.37 29.51
CA PRO A 543 -14.91 16.61 29.54
C PRO A 543 -15.17 15.84 28.24
N ARG A 544 -14.40 16.11 27.17
CA ARG A 544 -14.43 15.40 25.89
C ARG A 544 -13.31 14.36 25.75
N ALA A 545 -12.60 14.04 26.83
CA ALA A 545 -11.58 13.01 26.83
C ALA A 545 -11.78 12.00 27.95
N LEU A 546 -11.19 10.82 27.76
CA LEU A 546 -11.13 9.76 28.75
C LEU A 546 -9.70 9.23 28.90
N VAL A 547 -9.42 8.69 30.07
CA VAL A 547 -8.25 7.88 30.36
C VAL A 547 -8.70 6.46 30.70
N GLY A 548 -7.88 5.48 30.33
CA GLY A 548 -8.18 4.07 30.56
C GLY A 548 -6.97 3.25 30.95
N ARG A 549 -7.22 2.11 31.59
CA ARG A 549 -6.27 1.01 31.82
C ARG A 549 -6.99 -0.30 31.54
N ALA A 550 -6.35 -1.21 30.81
CA ALA A 550 -6.80 -2.59 30.63
C ALA A 550 -5.61 -3.52 30.81
N GLN A 551 -5.76 -4.50 31.69
CA GLN A 551 -4.76 -5.54 31.90
C GLN A 551 -4.78 -6.52 30.72
N THR A 552 -3.60 -6.79 30.15
CA THR A 552 -3.52 -7.49 28.86
C THR A 552 -3.88 -8.97 28.95
N GLY A 553 -4.27 -9.54 27.81
CA GLY A 553 -4.55 -10.97 27.67
C GLY A 553 -3.35 -11.86 28.03
N ALA A 554 -3.60 -12.96 28.75
CA ALA A 554 -2.57 -13.96 29.02
C ALA A 554 -2.30 -14.81 27.76
N PHE A 555 -1.26 -14.50 26.99
CA PHE A 555 -0.90 -15.31 25.82
C PHE A 555 -0.46 -16.75 26.19
N CYS A 556 -0.97 -17.76 25.46
CA CYS A 556 -0.75 -19.22 25.59
C CYS A 556 -0.99 -19.91 26.95
N VAL A 557 -0.95 -19.19 28.09
CA VAL A 557 -0.93 -19.82 29.42
C VAL A 557 -2.32 -19.92 30.09
N PRO A 558 -2.49 -20.80 31.10
CA PRO A 558 -3.64 -20.78 32.00
C PRO A 558 -3.81 -19.43 32.70
N TYR A 559 -5.03 -19.15 33.17
CA TYR A 559 -5.46 -17.81 33.61
C TYR A 559 -4.69 -17.21 34.82
N ASN A 560 -4.03 -18.06 35.61
CA ASN A 560 -3.58 -17.77 36.98
C ASN A 560 -2.11 -17.33 37.08
N GLY A 561 -1.48 -16.86 36.00
CA GLY A 561 -0.10 -16.35 36.01
C GLY A 561 -0.02 -14.83 36.14
N ASP A 562 0.93 -14.34 36.93
CA ASP A 562 1.15 -12.91 37.23
C ASP A 562 1.74 -12.09 36.06
N ASP A 563 1.86 -12.67 34.86
CA ASP A 563 2.53 -12.15 33.66
C ASP A 563 1.59 -11.38 32.70
N LYS A 564 0.75 -10.50 33.27
CA LYS A 564 -0.17 -9.62 32.54
C LYS A 564 0.21 -8.14 32.76
N PRO A 565 0.98 -7.51 31.85
CA PRO A 565 1.19 -6.06 31.87
C PRO A 565 -0.12 -5.28 31.62
N ASP A 566 -0.04 -3.96 31.71
CA ASP A 566 -1.15 -3.05 31.43
C ASP A 566 -0.98 -2.35 30.09
N ALA A 567 -2.09 -2.20 29.37
CA ALA A 567 -2.25 -1.23 28.30
C ALA A 567 -3.02 -0.01 28.83
N PHE A 568 -2.62 1.17 28.41
CA PHE A 568 -3.22 2.45 28.77
C PHE A 568 -3.72 3.19 27.54
N ILE A 569 -4.80 3.94 27.71
CA ILE A 569 -5.30 4.86 26.69
C ILE A 569 -5.52 6.26 27.24
N TYR A 570 -5.35 7.24 26.36
CA TYR A 570 -5.96 8.56 26.46
C TYR A 570 -6.69 8.79 25.14
N ALA A 571 -7.98 9.12 25.19
CA ALA A 571 -8.81 9.29 24.00
C ALA A 571 -9.65 10.56 24.05
N GLU A 572 -9.72 11.27 22.93
CA GLU A 572 -10.49 12.50 22.71
C GLU A 572 -11.67 12.23 21.77
N PHE A 573 -12.72 13.03 21.89
CA PHE A 573 -13.92 12.98 21.06
C PHE A 573 -14.27 14.35 20.46
N ASN A 574 -14.88 14.35 19.28
CA ASN A 574 -15.37 15.59 18.64
C ASN A 574 -16.57 16.24 19.38
N GLN A 575 -17.28 15.48 20.21
CA GLN A 575 -18.50 15.90 20.92
C GLN A 575 -18.44 15.60 22.43
N ASP A 576 -19.28 16.27 23.21
CA ASP A 576 -19.47 16.00 24.64
C ASP A 576 -20.25 14.69 24.86
N PHE A 577 -19.95 14.00 25.97
CA PHE A 577 -20.60 12.76 26.37
C PHE A 577 -20.86 12.71 27.88
N VAL A 578 -21.75 11.80 28.30
CA VAL A 578 -21.95 11.41 29.71
C VAL A 578 -21.58 9.94 29.87
N VAL A 579 -20.83 9.60 30.92
CA VAL A 579 -20.50 8.20 31.22
C VAL A 579 -21.69 7.51 31.89
N THR A 580 -22.07 6.36 31.35
CA THR A 580 -23.14 5.47 31.83
C THR A 580 -22.66 4.01 31.77
N THR A 581 -23.54 3.05 32.06
CA THR A 581 -23.20 1.61 32.07
C THR A 581 -24.18 0.84 31.19
N ILE A 582 -23.66 0.09 30.22
CA ILE A 582 -24.45 -0.83 29.37
C ILE A 582 -23.85 -2.24 29.49
N ALA A 583 -24.70 -3.25 29.65
CA ALA A 583 -24.30 -4.66 29.79
C ALA A 583 -23.26 -4.95 30.92
N GLY A 584 -23.09 -4.03 31.88
CA GLY A 584 -22.12 -4.13 32.98
C GLY A 584 -20.77 -3.47 32.73
N ALA A 585 -20.54 -2.88 31.54
CA ALA A 585 -19.32 -2.16 31.19
C ALA A 585 -19.58 -0.65 30.93
N PRO A 586 -18.55 0.22 31.03
CA PRO A 586 -18.67 1.64 30.73
C PRO A 586 -19.18 1.91 29.31
N ALA A 587 -20.08 2.88 29.17
CA ALA A 587 -20.51 3.41 27.89
C ALA A 587 -20.57 4.94 27.92
N LEU A 588 -20.33 5.58 26.79
CA LEU A 588 -20.42 7.02 26.59
C LEU A 588 -21.74 7.32 25.88
N GLU A 589 -22.64 8.08 26.50
CA GLU A 589 -23.87 8.58 25.87
C GLU A 589 -23.60 9.96 25.26
N PHE A 590 -23.79 10.09 23.94
CA PHE A 590 -23.58 11.33 23.19
C PHE A 590 -24.90 12.06 22.90
N THR A 591 -24.83 13.38 22.73
CA THR A 591 -26.00 14.18 22.33
C THR A 591 -26.35 13.93 20.87
N THR A 592 -27.57 13.49 20.58
CA THR A 592 -28.10 13.33 19.21
C THR A 592 -29.04 14.49 18.85
N VAL A 593 -29.19 14.76 17.55
CA VAL A 593 -30.13 15.78 17.03
C VAL A 593 -31.16 15.07 16.14
N PRO A 594 -32.47 15.07 16.49
CA PRO A 594 -33.50 14.38 15.71
C PRO A 594 -33.50 14.75 14.23
N GLY A 595 -33.69 13.76 13.35
CA GLY A 595 -33.61 13.94 11.90
C GLY A 595 -32.21 14.25 11.35
N LYS A 596 -31.13 14.07 12.12
CA LYS A 596 -29.74 14.26 11.65
C LYS A 596 -28.82 13.11 12.09
N PRO A 597 -28.12 12.43 11.15
CA PRO A 597 -27.10 11.45 11.49
C PRO A 597 -26.05 12.06 12.45
N THR A 598 -25.69 11.31 13.48
CA THR A 598 -24.72 11.76 14.49
C THR A 598 -23.35 11.16 14.16
N ASP A 599 -22.39 12.01 13.80
CA ASP A 599 -21.01 11.61 13.52
C ASP A 599 -20.14 11.78 14.78
N ILE A 600 -19.82 10.65 15.42
CA ILE A 600 -18.89 10.59 16.55
C ILE A 600 -17.52 10.19 16.03
N MET A 601 -16.56 11.10 16.16
CA MET A 601 -15.17 10.83 15.87
C MET A 601 -14.39 10.68 17.17
N MET A 602 -13.52 9.67 17.21
CA MET A 602 -12.67 9.34 18.35
C MET A 602 -11.21 9.29 17.89
N LYS A 603 -10.32 9.98 18.61
CA LYS A 603 -8.87 9.82 18.51
C LYS A 603 -8.38 9.17 19.79
N VAL A 604 -7.58 8.13 19.71
CA VAL A 604 -7.08 7.40 20.88
C VAL A 604 -5.59 7.14 20.76
N GLY A 605 -4.79 7.57 21.74
CA GLY A 605 -3.41 7.14 21.90
C GLY A 605 -3.35 5.90 22.80
N VAL A 606 -2.43 4.99 22.50
CA VAL A 606 -2.18 3.75 23.25
C VAL A 606 -0.75 3.78 23.80
N SER A 607 -0.52 3.22 24.98
CA SER A 607 0.81 3.02 25.58
C SER A 607 0.84 1.75 26.44
N PHE A 608 2.01 1.13 26.60
CA PHE A 608 2.27 0.08 27.59
C PHE A 608 3.01 0.59 28.84
N VAL A 609 3.07 1.92 29.02
CA VAL A 609 3.81 2.59 30.10
C VAL A 609 2.88 3.41 31.00
N SER A 610 2.10 4.34 30.44
CA SER A 610 1.22 5.20 31.24
C SER A 610 0.13 5.91 30.41
N GLN A 611 -0.85 6.51 31.11
CA GLN A 611 -1.87 7.37 30.49
C GLN A 611 -1.27 8.68 29.94
N ASP A 612 -0.24 9.23 30.58
CA ASP A 612 0.49 10.41 30.09
C ASP A 612 1.28 10.10 28.81
N ASN A 613 1.89 8.92 28.73
CA ASN A 613 2.55 8.44 27.51
C ASN A 613 1.53 8.18 26.39
N ALA A 614 0.37 7.58 26.69
CA ALA A 614 -0.70 7.41 25.72
C ALA A 614 -1.21 8.76 25.18
N LYS A 615 -1.35 9.77 26.05
CA LYS A 615 -1.68 11.15 25.66
C LYS A 615 -0.60 11.79 24.81
N LEU A 616 0.68 11.63 25.16
CA LEU A 616 1.80 12.15 24.39
C LEU A 616 1.87 11.51 23.00
N ASN A 617 1.63 10.20 22.90
CA ASN A 617 1.52 9.50 21.61
C ASN A 617 0.40 10.10 20.74
N LEU A 618 -0.78 10.37 21.33
CA LEU A 618 -1.89 11.04 20.65
C LEU A 618 -1.49 12.42 20.11
N GLN A 619 -0.88 13.25 20.95
CA GLN A 619 -0.50 14.62 20.63
C GLN A 619 0.62 14.74 19.57
N GLN A 620 1.48 13.73 19.45
CA GLN A 620 2.63 13.75 18.52
C GLN A 620 2.34 13.05 17.18
N GLU A 621 1.55 11.98 17.15
CA GLU A 621 1.28 11.23 15.91
C GLU A 621 -0.06 11.56 15.23
N SER A 622 -1.08 11.95 15.99
CA SER A 622 -2.44 12.09 15.42
C SER A 622 -2.58 13.38 14.61
N VAL A 623 -3.51 13.37 13.65
CA VAL A 623 -3.87 14.59 12.90
C VAL A 623 -4.57 15.58 13.83
N LYS A 624 -4.22 16.87 13.76
CA LYS A 624 -4.80 17.90 14.63
C LYS A 624 -6.31 18.06 14.42
N GLU A 625 -6.73 18.20 13.16
CA GLU A 625 -8.13 18.41 12.81
C GLU A 625 -8.97 17.14 12.97
N TRP A 626 -10.29 17.29 13.10
CA TRP A 626 -11.25 16.18 13.07
C TRP A 626 -11.53 15.74 11.63
N ASN A 627 -10.48 15.23 10.96
CA ASN A 627 -10.52 14.78 9.57
C ASN A 627 -9.98 13.35 9.46
N PHE A 628 -10.90 12.38 9.50
CA PHE A 628 -10.60 10.96 9.39
C PHE A 628 -9.93 10.59 8.06
N ASP A 629 -10.40 11.15 6.94
CA ASP A 629 -9.90 10.80 5.60
C ASP A 629 -8.47 11.31 5.34
N ALA A 630 -8.07 12.39 6.01
CA ALA A 630 -6.67 12.84 6.07
C ALA A 630 -5.79 11.89 6.90
N ALA A 631 -6.28 11.33 8.01
CA ALA A 631 -5.55 10.28 8.74
C ALA A 631 -5.42 9.00 7.88
N ARG A 632 -6.52 8.58 7.23
CA ARG A 632 -6.54 7.52 6.22
C ARG A 632 -5.65 7.85 5.02
N ALA A 633 -5.26 9.11 4.80
CA ALA A 633 -4.20 9.47 3.85
C ALA A 633 -2.81 9.16 4.39
N VAL A 634 -2.47 9.64 5.60
CA VAL A 634 -1.17 9.38 6.25
C VAL A 634 -0.92 7.88 6.50
N ASN A 635 -1.96 7.05 6.64
CA ASN A 635 -1.78 5.63 6.99
C ASN A 635 -1.63 4.72 5.75
N ARG A 636 -2.52 4.86 4.75
CA ARG A 636 -2.29 4.26 3.41
C ARG A 636 -1.01 4.82 2.76
N LYS A 637 -0.49 5.98 3.22
CA LYS A 637 0.86 6.47 2.89
C LYS A 637 1.89 5.42 3.29
N GLN A 638 2.02 5.17 4.59
CA GLN A 638 3.08 4.31 5.14
C GLN A 638 3.10 2.91 4.49
N TRP A 639 1.94 2.41 4.03
CA TRP A 639 1.83 1.16 3.28
C TRP A 639 2.44 1.16 1.88
N ASN A 640 2.12 2.12 0.98
CA ASN A 640 2.70 2.08 -0.37
C ASN A 640 4.24 2.20 -0.37
N ASN A 641 4.87 2.72 0.69
CA ASN A 641 6.33 2.62 0.83
C ASN A 641 6.82 1.20 0.91
N LYS A 642 6.29 0.50 1.91
CA LYS A 642 6.81 -0.79 2.32
C LYS A 642 6.41 -1.83 1.28
N LEU A 643 5.21 -1.71 0.70
CA LEU A 643 4.82 -2.46 -0.51
C LEU A 643 5.70 -2.09 -1.72
N GLY A 644 5.90 -0.79 -1.96
CA GLY A 644 6.62 -0.24 -3.12
C GLY A 644 8.14 -0.37 -3.09
N THR A 645 8.72 -1.03 -2.07
CA THR A 645 10.08 -1.60 -2.20
C THR A 645 10.10 -2.87 -3.04
N ILE A 646 8.95 -3.43 -3.39
CA ILE A 646 8.80 -4.41 -4.46
C ILE A 646 7.92 -3.78 -5.54
N LYS A 647 8.40 -3.72 -6.78
CA LYS A 647 7.66 -3.22 -7.94
C LYS A 647 7.74 -4.25 -9.04
N VAL A 648 6.62 -4.63 -9.64
CA VAL A 648 6.59 -5.51 -10.82
C VAL A 648 6.25 -4.68 -12.06
N ASP A 649 6.78 -5.10 -13.21
CA ASP A 649 6.65 -4.44 -14.51
C ASP A 649 5.39 -4.93 -15.25
N TRP A 650 4.30 -4.14 -15.17
CA TRP A 650 2.97 -4.58 -15.62
C TRP A 650 2.81 -4.67 -17.13
N ASP A 651 3.44 -3.77 -17.89
CA ASP A 651 3.47 -3.85 -19.35
C ASP A 651 4.09 -5.17 -19.82
N LYS A 652 5.15 -5.64 -19.14
CA LYS A 652 5.76 -6.95 -19.42
C LYS A 652 4.95 -8.12 -18.87
N ALA A 653 4.10 -7.89 -17.85
CA ALA A 653 3.10 -8.85 -17.36
C ALA A 653 1.86 -8.95 -18.27
N LYS A 654 1.72 -8.13 -19.32
CA LYS A 654 0.68 -8.23 -20.36
C LYS A 654 -0.78 -8.15 -19.85
N ASN A 655 -1.00 -7.62 -18.65
CA ASN A 655 -2.32 -7.39 -18.03
C ASN A 655 -3.32 -8.56 -18.17
N ASN A 656 -2.92 -9.76 -17.77
CA ASN A 656 -3.83 -10.92 -17.68
C ASN A 656 -4.18 -11.29 -16.24
N ASP A 657 -5.31 -11.99 -16.06
CA ASP A 657 -5.87 -12.37 -14.76
C ASP A 657 -4.88 -13.15 -13.89
N TYR A 658 -4.03 -14.00 -14.51
CA TYR A 658 -2.98 -14.71 -13.81
C TYR A 658 -2.04 -13.73 -13.09
N PHE A 659 -1.47 -12.76 -13.79
CA PHE A 659 -0.55 -11.80 -13.17
C PHE A 659 -1.25 -10.82 -12.23
N ILE A 660 -2.54 -10.53 -12.43
CA ILE A 660 -3.35 -9.75 -11.49
C ILE A 660 -3.55 -10.51 -10.18
N HIS A 661 -3.87 -11.81 -10.23
CA HIS A 661 -3.96 -12.63 -9.01
C HIS A 661 -2.61 -12.80 -8.33
N GLN A 662 -1.51 -13.02 -9.07
CA GLN A 662 -0.17 -13.08 -8.47
C GLN A 662 0.27 -11.73 -7.86
N LYS A 663 -0.14 -10.59 -8.45
CA LYS A 663 0.04 -9.23 -7.89
C LYS A 663 -0.68 -9.08 -6.55
N GLN A 664 -1.95 -9.49 -6.49
CA GLN A 664 -2.75 -9.45 -5.26
C GLN A 664 -2.15 -10.37 -4.18
N LYS A 665 -1.73 -11.59 -4.53
CA LYS A 665 -1.08 -12.52 -3.59
C LYS A 665 0.21 -11.89 -3.05
N LEU A 666 1.09 -11.37 -3.92
CA LEU A 666 2.34 -10.71 -3.54
C LEU A 666 2.12 -9.57 -2.54
N TYR A 667 1.28 -8.59 -2.85
CA TYR A 667 1.10 -7.44 -1.95
C TYR A 667 0.30 -7.78 -0.70
N THR A 668 -0.64 -8.75 -0.75
CA THR A 668 -1.36 -9.23 0.44
C THR A 668 -0.41 -9.92 1.43
N PHE A 669 0.40 -10.88 0.97
CA PHE A 669 1.33 -11.58 1.85
C PHE A 669 2.51 -10.67 2.27
N PHE A 670 2.98 -9.77 1.41
CA PHE A 670 3.98 -8.79 1.83
C PHE A 670 3.43 -7.80 2.88
N PHE A 671 2.17 -7.34 2.76
CA PHE A 671 1.49 -6.58 3.82
C PHE A 671 1.46 -7.33 5.16
N ARG A 672 1.06 -8.61 5.16
CA ARG A 672 1.01 -9.44 6.38
C ARG A 672 2.37 -9.61 7.04
N SER A 673 3.42 -9.82 6.24
CA SER A 673 4.81 -9.91 6.72
C SER A 673 5.37 -8.63 7.39
N LEU A 674 4.57 -7.56 7.47
CA LEU A 674 4.95 -6.29 8.05
C LEU A 674 4.00 -5.85 9.19
N LEU A 675 3.18 -6.76 9.72
CA LEU A 675 2.31 -6.51 10.87
C LEU A 675 3.00 -6.78 12.22
N ALA A 676 4.14 -7.47 12.23
CA ALA A 676 4.92 -7.77 13.42
C ALA A 676 6.40 -8.05 13.08
N PRO A 677 7.36 -8.03 14.05
CA PRO A 677 7.22 -7.56 15.44
C PRO A 677 6.67 -6.13 15.56
N THR A 678 5.97 -5.83 16.65
CA THR A 678 5.23 -4.58 16.84
C THR A 678 5.97 -3.60 17.76
N ILE A 679 5.84 -2.30 17.53
CA ILE A 679 6.40 -1.26 18.40
C ILE A 679 5.88 -1.40 19.84
N ALA A 680 6.79 -1.29 20.81
CA ALA A 680 6.54 -1.37 22.26
C ALA A 680 6.86 -0.07 23.01
N SER A 681 7.81 0.74 22.52
CA SER A 681 8.11 2.06 23.10
C SER A 681 7.19 3.16 22.59
N ASP A 682 6.85 4.10 23.45
CA ASP A 682 6.15 5.37 23.16
C ASP A 682 6.96 6.33 22.27
N VAL A 683 6.37 7.47 21.87
CA VAL A 683 7.03 8.47 20.99
C VAL A 683 8.25 9.14 21.63
N ASP A 684 8.31 9.17 22.96
CA ASP A 684 9.46 9.67 23.72
C ASP A 684 10.51 8.57 23.98
N GLY A 685 10.32 7.37 23.43
CA GLY A 685 11.17 6.20 23.62
C GLY A 685 10.95 5.46 24.95
N SER A 686 9.99 5.84 25.80
CA SER A 686 9.72 5.12 27.05
C SER A 686 9.09 3.75 26.76
N TYR A 687 9.44 2.70 27.51
CA TYR A 687 8.86 1.36 27.36
C TYR A 687 8.86 0.54 28.66
N MET A 688 8.02 -0.50 28.75
CA MET A 688 8.03 -1.43 29.88
C MET A 688 9.11 -2.51 29.70
N GLY A 689 10.12 -2.52 30.58
CA GLY A 689 11.22 -3.48 30.56
C GLY A 689 10.84 -4.87 31.08
N PHE A 690 11.69 -5.86 30.80
CA PHE A 690 11.52 -7.24 31.26
C PHE A 690 11.69 -7.42 32.78
N ASP A 691 12.27 -6.43 33.46
CA ASP A 691 12.33 -6.29 34.92
C ASP A 691 11.09 -5.56 35.50
N ARG A 692 10.06 -5.34 34.66
CA ARG A 692 8.84 -4.59 34.95
C ARG A 692 9.11 -3.15 35.42
N GLN A 693 10.26 -2.58 35.03
CA GLN A 693 10.57 -1.17 35.25
C GLN A 693 10.39 -0.38 33.94
N ILE A 694 10.02 0.89 34.06
CA ILE A 694 10.00 1.79 32.90
C ILE A 694 11.45 2.04 32.46
N LYS A 695 11.72 1.81 31.17
CA LYS A 695 13.00 2.01 30.50
C LYS A 695 12.88 3.06 29.42
N LYS A 696 14.02 3.46 28.86
CA LYS A 696 14.14 4.41 27.76
C LYS A 696 14.91 3.73 26.62
N ALA A 697 14.38 3.76 25.41
CA ALA A 697 15.10 3.34 24.22
C ALA A 697 16.26 4.30 23.94
N GLU A 698 17.35 3.79 23.36
CA GLU A 698 18.50 4.62 22.99
C GLU A 698 18.13 5.61 21.88
N ALA A 699 18.74 6.80 21.87
CA ALA A 699 18.29 7.90 21.02
C ALA A 699 18.42 7.58 19.51
N GLY A 700 17.29 7.45 18.83
CA GLY A 700 17.20 7.08 17.41
C GLY A 700 16.68 5.66 17.14
N HIS A 701 16.69 4.81 18.18
CA HIS A 701 16.15 3.46 18.20
C HIS A 701 14.70 3.40 18.69
N VAL A 702 14.00 2.33 18.32
CA VAL A 702 12.64 2.02 18.77
C VAL A 702 12.64 0.66 19.47
N GLN A 703 11.98 0.53 20.62
CA GLN A 703 11.80 -0.78 21.25
C GLN A 703 10.61 -1.51 20.62
N TYR A 704 10.80 -2.79 20.32
CA TYR A 704 9.82 -3.71 19.76
C TYR A 704 9.41 -4.81 20.76
N THR A 705 8.29 -5.48 20.47
CA THR A 705 7.75 -6.66 21.16
C THR A 705 6.96 -7.54 20.17
N ASN A 706 6.31 -8.60 20.67
CA ASN A 706 5.60 -9.62 19.89
C ASN A 706 6.56 -10.30 18.90
N PHE A 707 7.51 -11.06 19.47
CA PHE A 707 8.48 -11.87 18.72
C PHE A 707 8.07 -13.34 18.82
N SER A 708 7.41 -13.87 17.79
CA SER A 708 7.11 -15.30 17.67
C SER A 708 8.37 -16.04 17.21
N GLY A 709 9.30 -16.23 18.15
CA GLY A 709 10.71 -16.38 17.79
C GLY A 709 11.05 -17.69 17.08
N TRP A 710 10.30 -18.76 17.32
CA TRP A 710 10.50 -20.07 16.67
C TRP A 710 10.15 -20.06 15.18
N ASP A 711 9.35 -19.07 14.78
CA ASP A 711 8.69 -18.93 13.49
C ASP A 711 9.45 -17.90 12.65
N ILE A 712 9.53 -16.67 13.16
CA ILE A 712 10.03 -15.50 12.42
C ILE A 712 11.51 -15.60 12.06
N TYR A 713 12.31 -16.41 12.78
CA TYR A 713 13.73 -16.55 12.46
C TYR A 713 13.93 -17.10 11.05
N ARG A 714 13.08 -18.02 10.59
CA ARG A 714 13.36 -18.89 9.43
C ARG A 714 13.44 -18.14 8.11
N GLN A 715 12.57 -17.14 7.92
CA GLN A 715 12.55 -16.32 6.71
C GLN A 715 12.01 -14.89 6.90
N LEU A 716 11.32 -14.58 7.99
CA LEU A 716 10.77 -13.24 8.24
C LEU A 716 11.87 -12.25 8.67
N THR A 717 12.72 -12.62 9.62
CA THR A 717 13.85 -11.79 10.06
C THR A 717 14.83 -11.49 8.91
N PRO A 718 15.25 -12.46 8.07
CA PRO A 718 15.98 -12.17 6.83
C PRO A 718 15.26 -11.19 5.89
N LEU A 719 13.92 -11.26 5.77
CA LEU A 719 13.14 -10.38 4.88
C LEU A 719 13.16 -8.94 5.41
N HIS A 720 12.92 -8.77 6.72
CA HIS A 720 13.03 -7.46 7.38
C HIS A 720 14.43 -6.89 7.26
N ALA A 721 15.47 -7.68 7.53
CA ALA A 721 16.85 -7.19 7.47
C ALA A 721 17.33 -6.83 6.06
N LEU A 722 16.86 -7.53 5.03
CA LEU A 722 17.24 -7.25 3.64
C LEU A 722 16.57 -5.98 3.07
N PHE A 723 15.29 -5.76 3.35
CA PHE A 723 14.54 -4.61 2.85
C PHE A 723 14.62 -3.39 3.79
N PHE A 724 14.54 -3.64 5.10
CA PHE A 724 14.32 -2.66 6.17
C PHE A 724 15.35 -2.82 7.32
N PRO A 725 16.66 -2.76 7.05
CA PRO A 725 17.68 -3.01 8.07
C PRO A 725 17.65 -2.03 9.23
N LYS A 726 17.04 -0.84 9.11
CA LYS A 726 16.79 0.01 10.28
C LYS A 726 15.82 -0.65 11.26
N GLU A 727 14.59 -0.97 10.84
CA GLU A 727 13.61 -1.61 11.74
C GLU A 727 14.12 -2.98 12.24
N ALA A 728 14.79 -3.77 11.40
CA ALA A 728 15.39 -5.03 11.83
C ALA A 728 16.55 -4.87 12.84
N ALA A 729 17.29 -3.76 12.79
CA ALA A 729 18.33 -3.45 13.78
C ALA A 729 17.72 -2.95 15.09
N ASP A 730 16.66 -2.14 15.03
CA ASP A 730 15.85 -1.75 16.20
C ASP A 730 15.22 -3.00 16.86
N MET A 731 14.76 -3.98 16.09
CA MET A 731 14.31 -5.29 16.57
C MET A 731 15.43 -6.11 17.21
N ALA A 732 16.62 -6.17 16.61
CA ALA A 732 17.77 -6.85 17.20
C ALA A 732 18.22 -6.19 18.51
N GLN A 733 18.33 -4.86 18.55
CA GLN A 733 18.58 -4.08 19.76
C GLN A 733 17.51 -4.33 20.82
N SER A 734 16.25 -4.47 20.42
CA SER A 734 15.14 -4.78 21.33
C SER A 734 15.33 -6.13 22.03
N MET A 735 15.80 -7.16 21.31
CA MET A 735 16.14 -8.45 21.91
C MET A 735 17.38 -8.36 22.81
N VAL A 736 18.39 -7.57 22.44
CA VAL A 736 19.58 -7.31 23.29
C VAL A 736 19.19 -6.59 24.58
N ASN A 737 18.27 -5.63 24.54
CA ASN A 737 17.76 -4.93 25.72
C ASN A 737 17.04 -5.90 26.68
N MET A 738 16.26 -6.84 26.15
CA MET A 738 15.64 -7.93 26.93
C MET A 738 16.70 -8.89 27.49
N GLY A 739 17.69 -9.26 26.68
CA GLY A 739 18.77 -10.16 27.07
C GLY A 739 19.70 -9.60 28.14
N LYS A 740 19.94 -8.27 28.15
CA LYS A 740 20.66 -7.58 29.23
C LYS A 740 19.95 -7.68 30.60
N VAL A 741 18.64 -7.93 30.62
CA VAL A 741 17.87 -8.20 31.86
C VAL A 741 17.87 -9.70 32.19
N CYS A 742 17.73 -10.57 31.20
CA CYS A 742 17.64 -12.02 31.40
C CYS A 742 18.98 -12.76 31.54
N GLY A 743 20.09 -12.15 31.12
CA GLY A 743 21.40 -12.83 30.97
C GLY A 743 21.55 -13.59 29.65
N ALA A 744 20.47 -13.75 28.89
CA ALA A 744 20.42 -14.39 27.58
C ALA A 744 19.19 -13.91 26.79
N LEU A 745 19.21 -14.03 25.45
CA LEU A 745 18.15 -13.51 24.57
C LEU A 745 16.83 -14.32 24.72
N PRO A 746 15.65 -13.67 24.73
CA PRO A 746 14.37 -14.36 24.91
C PRO A 746 13.96 -15.19 23.69
N ARG A 747 13.11 -16.19 23.91
CA ARG A 747 12.59 -17.09 22.85
C ARG A 747 11.27 -16.64 22.25
N TRP A 748 10.26 -16.38 23.08
CA TRP A 748 8.91 -16.11 22.58
C TRP A 748 8.29 -14.95 23.36
N VAL A 749 8.30 -13.75 22.78
CA VAL A 749 8.00 -12.52 23.51
C VAL A 749 6.60 -12.02 23.21
N ASN A 750 5.85 -11.66 24.24
CA ASN A 750 4.65 -10.84 24.13
C ASN A 750 4.61 -9.76 25.23
N TYR A 751 4.38 -8.51 24.81
CA TYR A 751 4.50 -7.31 25.63
C TYR A 751 5.85 -7.25 26.37
N SER A 752 5.87 -7.12 27.70
CA SER A 752 7.10 -7.06 28.50
C SER A 752 7.63 -8.43 28.95
N ASN A 753 7.12 -9.54 28.38
CA ASN A 753 7.34 -10.88 28.93
C ASN A 753 7.78 -11.90 27.87
N ASP A 754 8.82 -12.68 28.15
CA ASP A 754 9.00 -13.99 27.50
C ASP A 754 7.91 -14.94 28.00
N LYS A 755 7.44 -15.82 27.13
CA LYS A 755 6.39 -16.81 27.38
C LYS A 755 6.94 -18.24 27.39
N GLY A 756 8.18 -18.47 26.94
CA GLY A 756 8.83 -19.78 26.92
C GLY A 756 8.16 -20.79 25.98
N VAL A 757 7.39 -20.32 24.99
CA VAL A 757 6.62 -21.16 24.06
C VAL A 757 7.53 -21.71 22.96
N MET A 758 7.12 -22.84 22.36
CA MET A 758 7.88 -23.64 21.37
C MET A 758 9.23 -24.16 21.88
N SER A 759 10.05 -24.74 21.01
CA SER A 759 11.31 -25.41 21.35
C SER A 759 12.54 -24.75 20.75
N GLY A 760 13.72 -25.04 21.30
CA GLY A 760 15.00 -24.53 20.82
C GLY A 760 15.37 -23.19 21.43
N ASP A 761 16.35 -22.52 20.81
CA ASP A 761 16.95 -21.26 21.28
C ASP A 761 17.06 -20.29 20.09
N SER A 762 15.95 -19.62 19.77
CA SER A 762 15.77 -18.88 18.52
C SER A 762 16.13 -17.39 18.59
N GLY A 763 16.15 -16.78 19.77
CA GLY A 763 16.58 -15.39 19.95
C GLY A 763 17.97 -15.10 19.38
N PRO A 764 18.98 -15.95 19.65
CA PRO A 764 20.29 -15.87 19.00
C PRO A 764 20.24 -16.03 17.47
N ILE A 765 19.35 -16.87 16.94
CA ILE A 765 19.20 -17.10 15.50
C ILE A 765 18.60 -15.86 14.79
N ILE A 766 17.67 -15.16 15.45
CA ILE A 766 17.09 -13.90 14.97
C ILE A 766 18.18 -12.81 14.89
N VAL A 767 18.91 -12.57 16.00
CA VAL A 767 19.94 -11.53 16.07
C VAL A 767 21.11 -11.81 15.11
N ALA A 768 21.55 -13.07 15.01
CA ALA A 768 22.58 -13.47 14.04
C ALA A 768 22.16 -13.22 12.59
N GLN A 769 20.90 -13.50 12.23
CA GLN A 769 20.40 -13.30 10.87
C GLN A 769 20.12 -11.85 10.52
N ALA A 770 19.59 -11.07 11.46
CA ALA A 770 19.42 -9.62 11.28
C ALA A 770 20.75 -9.00 10.85
N HIS A 771 21.82 -9.29 11.59
CA HIS A 771 23.17 -8.87 11.25
C HIS A 771 23.67 -9.45 9.91
N ALA A 772 23.44 -10.75 9.64
CA ALA A 772 23.91 -11.40 8.42
C ALA A 772 23.25 -10.89 7.12
N PHE A 773 22.02 -10.37 7.20
CA PHE A 773 21.27 -9.81 6.07
C PHE A 773 21.38 -8.28 5.94
N GLY A 774 22.08 -7.60 6.86
CA GLY A 774 22.48 -6.19 6.73
C GLY A 774 22.04 -5.25 7.86
N ALA A 775 21.23 -5.72 8.82
CA ALA A 775 20.78 -4.96 9.96
C ALA A 775 21.85 -4.96 11.08
N THR A 776 22.90 -4.15 10.91
CA THR A 776 24.11 -4.18 11.76
C THR A 776 24.17 -3.09 12.83
N ASN A 777 23.24 -2.14 12.82
CA ASN A 777 23.24 -0.98 13.73
C ASN A 777 22.59 -1.31 15.09
N PHE A 778 23.24 -2.16 15.88
CA PHE A 778 22.85 -2.50 17.25
C PHE A 778 24.09 -2.87 18.09
N ASP A 779 23.93 -3.06 19.39
CA ASP A 779 24.96 -3.51 20.32
C ASP A 779 25.33 -4.99 20.08
N THR A 780 26.12 -5.19 19.03
CA THR A 780 26.60 -6.49 18.54
C THR A 780 27.54 -7.18 19.53
N GLU A 781 28.24 -6.44 20.39
CA GLU A 781 29.17 -7.02 21.37
C GLU A 781 28.44 -7.55 22.61
N SER A 782 27.46 -6.81 23.15
CA SER A 782 26.56 -7.37 24.17
C SER A 782 25.79 -8.56 23.61
N ALA A 783 25.30 -8.48 22.37
CA ALA A 783 24.66 -9.61 21.70
C ALA A 783 25.59 -10.83 21.64
N ARG A 784 26.84 -10.66 21.18
CA ARG A 784 27.84 -11.73 21.08
C ARG A 784 28.06 -12.38 22.45
N GLN A 785 28.26 -11.58 23.49
CA GLN A 785 28.53 -12.10 24.82
C GLN A 785 27.32 -12.83 25.43
N LEU A 786 26.10 -12.29 25.28
CA LEU A 786 24.86 -12.96 25.71
C LEU A 786 24.66 -14.29 24.97
N MET A 787 24.82 -14.29 23.64
CA MET A 787 24.61 -15.46 22.79
C MET A 787 25.65 -16.57 23.05
N VAL A 788 26.93 -16.21 23.21
CA VAL A 788 28.00 -17.17 23.51
C VAL A 788 27.86 -17.73 24.93
N ASN A 789 27.51 -16.89 25.93
CA ASN A 789 27.27 -17.37 27.30
C ASN A 789 26.07 -18.35 27.34
N ALA A 790 24.95 -17.99 26.71
CA ALA A 790 23.76 -18.84 26.63
C ALA A 790 23.99 -20.14 25.85
N ALA A 791 25.01 -20.18 24.98
CA ALA A 791 25.40 -21.39 24.26
C ALA A 791 26.06 -22.45 25.16
N ASP A 792 26.67 -22.02 26.27
CA ASP A 792 27.36 -22.88 27.24
C ASP A 792 26.59 -23.09 28.54
N ASP A 793 25.60 -22.24 28.84
CA ASP A 793 24.80 -22.32 30.06
C ASP A 793 23.79 -23.49 30.02
N PRO A 794 23.91 -24.51 30.89
CA PRO A 794 22.97 -25.62 30.98
C PRO A 794 21.59 -25.22 31.53
N VAL A 795 21.45 -24.04 32.13
CA VAL A 795 20.26 -23.53 32.85
C VAL A 795 19.89 -22.10 32.42
N ALA A 796 20.11 -21.77 31.14
CA ALA A 796 19.77 -20.46 30.58
C ALA A 796 18.26 -20.15 30.72
N HIS A 797 17.94 -19.07 31.43
CA HIS A 797 16.57 -18.66 31.75
C HIS A 797 16.31 -17.19 31.39
N CYS A 798 15.07 -16.88 30.98
CA CYS A 798 14.57 -15.50 30.89
C CYS A 798 13.26 -15.38 31.68
N GLN A 799 13.22 -14.44 32.64
CA GLN A 799 12.10 -14.28 33.60
C GLN A 799 11.67 -15.60 34.27
N GLY A 800 12.64 -16.44 34.66
CA GLY A 800 12.40 -17.76 35.27
C GLY A 800 11.91 -18.85 34.31
N LYS A 801 11.69 -18.54 33.03
CA LYS A 801 11.32 -19.51 31.99
C LYS A 801 12.60 -20.00 31.31
N SER A 802 12.67 -21.29 30.99
CA SER A 802 13.78 -21.83 30.20
C SER A 802 13.69 -21.35 28.75
N ILE A 803 14.83 -20.93 28.20
CA ILE A 803 14.95 -20.48 26.79
C ILE A 803 15.77 -21.44 25.93
N ALA A 804 16.52 -22.36 26.55
CA ALA A 804 17.33 -23.37 25.88
C ALA A 804 17.05 -24.73 26.54
N ASP A 805 15.83 -25.26 26.32
CA ASP A 805 15.30 -26.39 27.09
C ASP A 805 16.24 -27.59 27.08
N VAL A 806 16.67 -27.96 28.27
CA VAL A 806 17.59 -29.08 28.52
C VAL A 806 18.95 -28.93 27.81
N ARG A 807 19.51 -27.71 27.70
CA ARG A 807 20.85 -27.52 27.13
C ARG A 807 21.93 -28.36 27.82
N LEU A 808 21.80 -28.65 29.12
CA LEU A 808 22.62 -29.64 29.84
C LEU A 808 22.69 -31.02 29.14
N GLY A 809 21.55 -31.48 28.63
CA GLY A 809 21.44 -32.77 27.95
C GLY A 809 22.13 -32.75 26.59
N TYR A 810 21.92 -31.68 25.84
CA TYR A 810 22.58 -31.42 24.57
C TYR A 810 24.10 -31.28 24.73
N LEU A 811 24.60 -30.44 25.64
CA LEU A 811 26.04 -30.23 25.88
C LEU A 811 26.77 -31.50 26.35
N SER A 812 26.13 -32.33 27.18
CA SER A 812 26.77 -33.54 27.73
C SER A 812 26.76 -34.76 26.79
N ARG A 813 25.98 -34.75 25.70
CA ARG A 813 25.77 -35.94 24.84
C ARG A 813 25.69 -35.64 23.33
N GLY A 814 25.55 -34.38 22.95
CA GLY A 814 25.16 -33.95 21.60
C GLY A 814 23.72 -34.29 21.21
N TYR A 815 22.83 -34.61 22.16
CA TYR A 815 21.38 -34.81 21.95
C TYR A 815 20.59 -34.82 23.28
N ILE A 816 19.33 -34.38 23.22
CA ILE A 816 18.36 -34.46 24.33
C ILE A 816 17.56 -35.77 24.21
N PHE A 817 17.05 -36.30 25.33
CA PHE A 817 16.24 -37.53 25.34
C PHE A 817 14.91 -37.35 26.10
N SER A 818 14.03 -38.36 25.99
CA SER A 818 12.60 -38.27 26.28
C SER A 818 12.15 -38.02 27.73
N ALA A 819 13.04 -38.07 28.72
CA ALA A 819 12.64 -37.80 30.11
C ALA A 819 12.69 -36.29 30.43
N ASP A 820 13.29 -35.48 29.56
CA ASP A 820 13.69 -34.13 29.91
C ASP A 820 12.77 -33.04 29.32
N TRP A 821 12.13 -33.24 28.14
CA TRP A 821 11.27 -32.25 27.45
C TRP A 821 10.36 -32.86 26.36
N ASN A 822 9.27 -32.19 25.99
CA ASN A 822 8.41 -32.58 24.84
C ASN A 822 8.97 -32.02 23.53
N GLY A 823 9.06 -32.81 22.46
CA GLY A 823 9.72 -32.34 21.23
C GLY A 823 11.25 -32.31 21.32
N TYR A 824 11.85 -33.19 22.15
CA TYR A 824 13.28 -33.22 22.44
C TYR A 824 14.20 -33.46 21.22
N ILE A 825 13.73 -34.16 20.17
CA ILE A 825 14.51 -34.34 18.93
C ILE A 825 14.53 -33.02 18.16
N SER A 826 13.38 -32.38 17.98
CA SER A 826 13.27 -31.03 17.40
C SER A 826 14.16 -30.04 18.14
N THR A 827 14.06 -30.01 19.48
CA THR A 827 14.90 -29.16 20.34
C THR A 827 16.40 -29.38 20.11
N SER A 828 16.83 -30.63 19.91
CA SER A 828 18.23 -30.96 19.61
C SER A 828 18.70 -30.47 18.22
N LEU A 829 17.77 -30.33 17.26
CA LEU A 829 18.05 -29.79 15.92
C LEU A 829 18.04 -28.26 15.92
N GLU A 830 17.09 -27.64 16.62
CA GLU A 830 17.02 -26.19 16.81
C GLU A 830 18.24 -25.64 17.57
N LEU A 831 18.70 -26.32 18.63
CA LEU A 831 19.95 -25.95 19.34
C LEU A 831 21.18 -26.08 18.42
N ALA A 832 21.22 -27.08 17.54
CA ALA A 832 22.31 -27.23 16.57
C ALA A 832 22.31 -26.10 15.52
N ALA A 833 21.13 -25.67 15.04
CA ALA A 833 21.00 -24.49 14.20
C ALA A 833 21.40 -23.20 14.94
N SER A 834 21.06 -23.08 16.23
CA SER A 834 21.45 -21.97 17.09
C SER A 834 22.97 -21.88 17.27
N ASP A 835 23.64 -22.98 17.63
CA ASP A 835 25.09 -23.04 17.73
C ASP A 835 25.78 -22.63 16.41
N TYR A 836 25.24 -23.04 15.25
CA TYR A 836 25.76 -22.60 13.95
C TYR A 836 25.60 -21.08 13.78
N ALA A 837 24.40 -20.54 14.00
CA ALA A 837 24.11 -19.12 13.82
C ALA A 837 24.93 -18.22 14.77
N VAL A 838 25.05 -18.60 16.04
CA VAL A 838 25.93 -17.92 17.02
C VAL A 838 27.40 -18.05 16.61
N GLY A 839 27.84 -19.22 16.17
CA GLY A 839 29.21 -19.44 15.71
C GLY A 839 29.57 -18.59 14.48
N LYS A 840 28.62 -18.42 13.55
CA LYS A 840 28.75 -17.50 12.39
C LYS A 840 28.83 -16.04 12.82
N PHE A 841 27.95 -15.61 13.72
CA PHE A 841 27.91 -14.24 14.26
C PHE A 841 29.20 -13.89 15.02
N ALA A 842 29.61 -14.73 15.97
CA ALA A 842 30.86 -14.59 16.72
C ALA A 842 32.09 -14.52 15.78
N SER A 843 32.17 -15.41 14.78
CA SER A 843 33.24 -15.39 13.77
C SER A 843 33.27 -14.09 12.97
N LYS A 844 32.10 -13.53 12.61
CA LYS A 844 31.99 -12.28 11.84
C LYS A 844 32.42 -11.05 12.65
N LEU A 845 32.31 -11.10 13.98
CA LEU A 845 32.77 -10.08 14.93
C LEU A 845 34.23 -10.29 15.41
N GLY A 846 34.91 -11.33 14.94
CA GLY A 846 36.32 -11.61 15.26
C GLY A 846 36.55 -12.65 16.37
N ASP A 847 35.52 -13.07 17.10
CA ASP A 847 35.57 -14.20 18.04
C ASP A 847 35.53 -15.53 17.28
N THR A 848 36.63 -15.80 16.58
CA THR A 848 36.86 -17.03 15.83
C THR A 848 37.07 -18.25 16.73
N ALA A 849 37.35 -18.06 18.02
CA ALA A 849 37.54 -19.15 18.97
C ALA A 849 36.20 -19.80 19.34
N ASN A 850 35.24 -19.01 19.85
CA ASN A 850 33.87 -19.50 20.08
C ASN A 850 33.17 -19.76 18.75
N GLY A 851 33.45 -18.95 17.72
CA GLY A 851 32.97 -19.15 16.36
C GLY A 851 33.19 -20.56 15.84
N ASN A 852 34.46 -21.01 15.78
CA ASN A 852 34.81 -22.37 15.35
C ASN A 852 34.27 -23.46 16.31
N ARG A 853 34.25 -23.20 17.62
CA ARG A 853 33.74 -24.14 18.62
C ARG A 853 32.26 -24.46 18.42
N LEU A 854 31.41 -23.44 18.32
CA LEU A 854 29.96 -23.59 18.17
C LEU A 854 29.60 -24.10 16.76
N ILE A 855 30.33 -23.70 15.72
CA ILE A 855 30.25 -24.31 14.39
C ILE A 855 30.53 -25.82 14.44
N ASN A 856 31.54 -26.28 15.19
CA ASN A 856 31.80 -27.71 15.36
C ASN A 856 30.71 -28.39 16.20
N GLN A 857 30.21 -27.73 17.25
CA GLN A 857 29.12 -28.22 18.11
C GLN A 857 27.82 -28.43 17.32
N SER A 858 27.52 -27.57 16.34
CA SER A 858 26.36 -27.67 15.45
C SER A 858 26.27 -28.98 14.67
N ALA A 859 27.37 -29.74 14.52
CA ALA A 859 27.36 -31.06 13.91
C ALA A 859 26.63 -32.14 14.75
N SER A 860 26.23 -31.80 15.98
CA SER A 860 25.53 -32.68 16.94
C SER A 860 24.22 -33.27 16.42
N TRP A 861 23.59 -32.68 15.41
CA TRP A 861 22.43 -33.25 14.71
C TRP A 861 22.63 -34.72 14.30
N LYS A 862 23.86 -35.11 13.97
CA LYS A 862 24.24 -36.48 13.57
C LYS A 862 24.02 -37.51 14.67
N ASN A 863 23.93 -37.09 15.93
CA ASN A 863 23.67 -37.98 17.07
C ASN A 863 22.23 -38.48 17.13
N SER A 864 21.28 -37.74 16.52
CA SER A 864 19.85 -38.06 16.46
C SER A 864 19.44 -38.77 15.16
N LEU A 865 20.32 -38.82 14.14
CA LEU A 865 20.07 -39.54 12.89
C LEU A 865 20.39 -41.04 13.08
N ASN A 866 19.36 -41.86 13.25
CA ASN A 866 19.53 -43.32 13.26
C ASN A 866 19.72 -43.86 11.84
N LYS A 867 20.78 -44.65 11.65
CA LYS A 867 21.20 -45.25 10.37
C LYS A 867 21.11 -46.79 10.36
N THR A 868 20.58 -47.42 11.41
CA THR A 868 20.51 -48.90 11.51
C THR A 868 19.33 -49.52 10.76
N GLY A 869 18.38 -48.69 10.30
CA GLY A 869 17.24 -49.13 9.48
C GLY A 869 17.52 -49.05 7.98
N ALA A 870 16.55 -49.51 7.16
CA ALA A 870 16.66 -49.51 5.70
C ALA A 870 16.74 -48.11 5.05
N LYS A 871 16.42 -47.05 5.81
CA LYS A 871 16.63 -45.64 5.47
C LYS A 871 17.04 -44.90 6.75
N PRO A 872 17.92 -43.88 6.71
CA PRO A 872 18.19 -43.05 7.87
C PRO A 872 16.97 -42.23 8.29
N VAL A 873 16.74 -42.07 9.59
CA VAL A 873 15.60 -41.32 10.16
C VAL A 873 16.05 -40.55 11.41
N MET A 874 15.45 -39.40 11.67
CA MET A 874 15.57 -38.76 12.99
C MET A 874 14.83 -39.63 14.01
N ALA A 875 15.50 -40.02 15.10
CA ALA A 875 14.96 -41.03 16.02
C ALA A 875 15.33 -40.76 17.49
N GLN A 876 14.50 -41.28 18.39
CA GLN A 876 14.78 -41.25 19.83
C GLN A 876 16.06 -42.03 20.13
N LYS A 877 16.87 -41.47 21.03
CA LYS A 877 18.05 -42.12 21.60
C LYS A 877 18.00 -42.01 23.11
N GLY A 878 18.20 -43.12 23.82
CA GLY A 878 18.12 -43.20 25.27
C GLY A 878 19.32 -42.55 25.96
N ARG A 879 19.22 -42.34 27.28
CA ARG A 879 20.33 -41.83 28.12
C ARG A 879 21.59 -42.72 28.06
N ASP A 880 21.42 -43.99 27.72
CA ASP A 880 22.48 -45.00 27.55
C ASP A 880 23.04 -45.07 26.11
N GLY A 881 22.63 -44.16 25.22
CA GLY A 881 23.08 -44.10 23.83
C GLY A 881 22.40 -45.08 22.87
N LYS A 882 21.52 -45.96 23.33
CA LYS A 882 20.79 -46.91 22.46
C LYS A 882 19.64 -46.21 21.73
N TRP A 883 19.30 -46.68 20.53
CA TRP A 883 18.13 -46.17 19.80
C TRP A 883 16.82 -46.69 20.43
N GLY A 884 15.82 -45.82 20.48
CA GLY A 884 14.49 -46.10 21.04
C GLY A 884 13.52 -46.73 20.05
N GLY A 885 12.26 -46.84 20.48
CA GLY A 885 11.14 -47.34 19.67
C GLY A 885 10.54 -46.28 18.73
N SER A 886 9.37 -46.59 18.17
CA SER A 886 8.61 -45.68 17.31
C SER A 886 8.13 -44.44 18.06
N CYS A 887 8.40 -43.26 17.50
CA CYS A 887 7.93 -41.98 18.04
C CYS A 887 6.50 -41.65 17.57
N ALA A 888 5.72 -40.99 18.43
CA ALA A 888 4.49 -40.29 18.04
C ALA A 888 4.76 -38.80 17.74
N PRO A 889 4.10 -38.21 16.72
CA PRO A 889 4.03 -36.75 16.55
C PRO A 889 3.52 -36.06 17.81
N ASN A 890 4.05 -34.88 18.11
CA ASN A 890 3.83 -34.12 19.36
C ASN A 890 4.27 -34.86 20.64
N GLY A 891 5.27 -35.74 20.52
CA GLY A 891 6.00 -36.38 21.63
C GLY A 891 7.52 -36.20 21.54
N CYS A 892 8.16 -36.67 20.46
CA CYS A 892 9.61 -36.44 20.24
C CYS A 892 9.88 -35.29 19.27
N PHE A 893 8.87 -34.92 18.49
CA PHE A 893 8.89 -33.85 17.50
C PHE A 893 7.83 -32.80 17.86
N MET A 894 8.17 -31.52 17.75
CA MET A 894 7.29 -30.39 18.08
C MET A 894 6.45 -29.98 16.85
N GLU A 895 5.14 -30.18 16.87
CA GLU A 895 4.21 -29.86 15.76
C GLU A 895 4.66 -30.43 14.40
N GLY A 896 5.10 -31.68 14.38
CA GLY A 896 5.56 -32.36 13.16
C GLY A 896 5.97 -33.82 13.33
N SER A 897 6.47 -34.41 12.24
CA SER A 897 6.89 -35.81 12.13
C SER A 897 8.41 -36.01 11.99
N ASP A 898 8.84 -37.27 12.04
CA ASP A 898 10.23 -37.70 11.82
C ASP A 898 10.76 -37.37 10.42
N GLU A 899 9.88 -37.38 9.42
CA GLU A 899 10.20 -37.04 8.03
C GLU A 899 10.23 -35.52 7.81
N GLN A 900 9.35 -34.76 8.47
CA GLN A 900 9.33 -33.30 8.38
C GLN A 900 10.57 -32.67 9.04
N TYR A 901 10.94 -33.12 10.25
CA TYR A 901 12.14 -32.64 10.94
C TYR A 901 13.47 -33.13 10.36
N LEU A 902 13.47 -34.11 9.46
CA LEU A 902 14.69 -34.55 8.77
C LEU A 902 15.37 -33.42 8.01
N TRP A 903 14.57 -32.52 7.42
CA TRP A 903 15.04 -31.45 6.54
C TRP A 903 15.55 -30.23 7.28
N MET A 904 15.31 -30.12 8.60
CA MET A 904 15.74 -29.00 9.43
C MET A 904 17.25 -28.91 9.71
N VAL A 905 18.07 -29.75 9.09
CA VAL A 905 19.54 -29.68 9.12
C VAL A 905 20.05 -28.62 8.12
N LEU A 906 19.47 -27.42 8.16
CA LEU A 906 19.67 -26.37 7.16
C LEU A 906 21.13 -25.89 7.06
N HIS A 907 21.85 -25.88 8.19
CA HIS A 907 23.26 -25.50 8.28
C HIS A 907 24.25 -26.54 7.73
N ASP A 908 23.84 -27.80 7.57
CA ASP A 908 24.68 -28.88 7.04
C ASP A 908 23.91 -29.78 6.06
N LEU A 909 23.12 -29.17 5.17
CA LEU A 909 22.39 -29.88 4.11
C LEU A 909 23.32 -30.74 3.24
N GLY A 910 24.57 -30.31 3.04
CA GLY A 910 25.60 -31.11 2.37
C GLY A 910 25.95 -32.40 3.12
N GLY A 911 26.11 -32.32 4.45
CA GLY A 911 26.28 -33.49 5.32
C GLY A 911 25.02 -34.36 5.40
N LEU A 912 23.82 -33.76 5.44
CA LEU A 912 22.56 -34.51 5.38
C LEU A 912 22.45 -35.31 4.08
N VAL A 913 22.72 -34.70 2.92
CA VAL A 913 22.71 -35.38 1.62
C VAL A 913 23.73 -36.51 1.57
N ASP A 914 24.96 -36.32 2.08
CA ASP A 914 25.96 -37.39 2.17
C ASP A 914 25.46 -38.57 3.03
N GLU A 915 24.85 -38.29 4.18
CA GLU A 915 24.37 -39.29 5.15
C GLU A 915 23.06 -39.99 4.72
N LEU A 916 22.27 -39.37 3.84
CA LEU A 916 21.05 -39.93 3.24
C LEU A 916 21.31 -40.85 2.02
N GLY A 917 22.57 -41.15 1.70
CA GLY A 917 22.95 -41.96 0.53
C GLY A 917 23.15 -41.14 -0.75
N GLY A 918 23.35 -39.83 -0.62
CA GLY A 918 23.72 -38.93 -1.69
C GLY A 918 22.54 -38.30 -2.46
N ALA A 919 22.92 -37.52 -3.48
CA ALA A 919 22.04 -36.65 -4.26
C ALA A 919 20.80 -37.35 -4.84
N LYS A 920 20.95 -38.56 -5.42
CA LYS A 920 19.80 -39.29 -5.97
C LYS A 920 18.87 -39.82 -4.88
N ALA A 921 19.38 -40.53 -3.88
CA ALA A 921 18.56 -41.07 -2.80
C ALA A 921 17.80 -39.97 -2.04
N THR A 922 18.41 -38.80 -1.86
CA THR A 922 17.75 -37.64 -1.27
C THR A 922 16.70 -37.03 -2.20
N SER A 923 16.98 -36.90 -3.50
CA SER A 923 15.98 -36.43 -4.49
C SER A 923 14.76 -37.35 -4.57
N ASP A 924 14.98 -38.67 -4.62
CA ASP A 924 13.91 -39.67 -4.67
C ASP A 924 13.04 -39.63 -3.39
N ARG A 925 13.65 -39.27 -2.24
CA ARG A 925 12.94 -39.08 -0.97
C ARG A 925 12.12 -37.79 -0.96
N LEU A 926 12.67 -36.68 -1.47
CA LEU A 926 11.96 -35.40 -1.61
C LEU A 926 10.82 -35.48 -2.65
N ASP A 927 11.00 -36.23 -3.75
CA ASP A 927 9.95 -36.46 -4.74
C ASP A 927 8.74 -37.20 -4.13
N VAL A 928 8.94 -38.02 -3.08
CA VAL A 928 7.86 -38.63 -2.26
C VAL A 928 7.34 -37.68 -1.17
N PHE A 929 8.23 -36.95 -0.48
CA PHE A 929 7.85 -36.00 0.58
C PHE A 929 6.87 -34.94 0.06
N PHE A 930 7.06 -34.47 -1.18
CA PHE A 930 6.23 -33.45 -1.82
C PHE A 930 5.09 -33.98 -2.70
N THR A 931 4.64 -35.24 -2.56
CA THR A 931 3.39 -35.66 -3.24
C THR A 931 2.21 -34.83 -2.74
N GLU A 932 2.13 -34.60 -1.44
CA GLU A 932 1.21 -33.67 -0.77
C GLU A 932 2.01 -32.48 -0.23
N LEU A 933 1.46 -31.25 -0.32
CA LEU A 933 2.12 -30.04 0.19
C LEU A 933 1.62 -29.58 1.57
N ASN A 934 0.42 -30.03 1.98
CA ASN A 934 -0.18 -29.62 3.25
C ASN A 934 -0.86 -30.79 4.00
N ALA A 935 -0.05 -31.80 4.32
CA ALA A 935 -0.51 -33.09 4.85
C ALA A 935 -0.64 -33.16 6.39
N GLY A 936 -0.14 -32.14 7.11
CA GLY A 936 -0.30 -32.01 8.56
C GLY A 936 0.81 -32.64 9.40
N GLU A 937 0.84 -32.26 10.68
CA GLU A 937 1.84 -32.63 11.71
C GLU A 937 2.10 -34.14 11.83
N LYS A 938 1.11 -34.97 11.48
CA LYS A 938 1.17 -36.43 11.62
C LYS A 938 1.61 -37.18 10.36
N SER A 939 1.75 -36.48 9.23
CA SER A 939 2.06 -37.08 7.94
C SER A 939 3.57 -37.27 7.73
N LYS A 940 3.92 -38.16 6.80
CA LYS A 940 5.28 -38.29 6.22
C LYS A 940 5.47 -37.47 4.95
N HIS A 941 4.49 -36.65 4.58
CA HIS A 941 4.57 -35.67 3.50
C HIS A 941 4.72 -34.25 4.06
N ALA A 942 4.97 -33.28 3.19
CA ALA A 942 5.19 -31.89 3.58
C ALA A 942 3.94 -31.29 4.26
N TYR A 943 4.19 -30.39 5.22
CA TYR A 943 3.16 -29.56 5.84
C TYR A 943 3.62 -28.11 5.81
N LEU A 944 3.43 -27.44 4.65
CA LEU A 944 3.85 -26.05 4.44
C LEU A 944 3.02 -25.03 5.25
N GLY A 945 1.96 -25.48 5.94
CA GLY A 945 1.27 -24.79 7.02
C GLY A 945 1.94 -24.88 8.39
N ASN A 946 3.22 -25.29 8.46
CA ASN A 946 4.01 -25.28 9.70
C ASN A 946 5.53 -25.20 9.45
N GLU A 947 6.18 -24.48 10.34
CA GLU A 947 7.57 -24.05 10.41
C GLU A 947 8.68 -25.06 10.05
N PRO A 948 8.61 -26.35 10.45
CA PRO A 948 9.66 -27.32 10.12
C PRO A 948 9.78 -27.61 8.61
N SER A 949 8.72 -27.33 7.83
CA SER A 949 8.69 -27.61 6.40
C SER A 949 9.20 -26.46 5.53
N PHE A 950 9.39 -25.24 6.02
CA PHE A 950 9.52 -24.06 5.14
C PHE A 950 10.74 -24.10 4.20
N GLY A 951 11.94 -24.42 4.68
CA GLY A 951 13.13 -24.55 3.82
C GLY A 951 13.12 -25.78 2.92
N SER A 952 12.30 -26.80 3.24
CA SER A 952 12.37 -28.11 2.57
C SER A 952 12.26 -28.09 1.03
N PRO A 953 11.53 -27.17 0.35
CA PRO A 953 11.53 -27.07 -1.11
C PRO A 953 12.90 -26.72 -1.71
N TRP A 954 13.75 -26.00 -1.00
CA TRP A 954 15.06 -25.54 -1.47
C TRP A 954 16.18 -26.56 -1.26
N VAL A 955 15.97 -27.61 -0.46
CA VAL A 955 16.91 -28.71 -0.24
C VAL A 955 17.32 -29.42 -1.55
N TYR A 956 16.45 -29.47 -2.57
CA TYR A 956 16.83 -30.04 -3.88
C TYR A 956 18.01 -29.31 -4.57
N ASN A 957 18.29 -28.04 -4.23
CA ASN A 957 19.48 -27.34 -4.72
C ASN A 957 20.79 -27.97 -4.19
N TRP A 958 20.76 -28.67 -3.04
CA TRP A 958 21.88 -29.48 -2.53
C TRP A 958 21.89 -30.91 -3.12
N THR A 959 20.76 -31.40 -3.62
CA THR A 959 20.68 -32.71 -4.30
C THR A 959 21.03 -32.66 -5.79
N GLN A 960 21.61 -31.55 -6.27
CA GLN A 960 21.89 -31.30 -7.70
C GLN A 960 20.63 -31.39 -8.58
N ASN A 961 19.46 -31.03 -8.02
CA ASN A 961 18.16 -31.13 -8.69
C ASN A 961 17.40 -29.79 -8.62
N PRO A 962 17.95 -28.67 -9.14
CA PRO A 962 17.27 -27.36 -9.06
C PRO A 962 15.89 -27.34 -9.74
N ALA A 963 15.62 -28.29 -10.65
CA ALA A 963 14.29 -28.51 -11.21
C ALA A 963 13.27 -29.05 -10.19
N GLY A 964 13.71 -29.71 -9.12
CA GLY A 964 12.89 -30.11 -7.98
C GLY A 964 12.35 -28.90 -7.21
N THR A 965 13.23 -28.03 -6.74
CA THR A 965 12.86 -26.76 -6.05
C THR A 965 11.90 -25.94 -6.90
N GLN A 966 12.24 -25.68 -8.16
CA GLN A 966 11.43 -24.84 -9.05
C GLN A 966 10.01 -25.42 -9.27
N ARG A 967 9.89 -26.75 -9.38
CA ARG A 967 8.60 -27.44 -9.49
C ARG A 967 7.76 -27.35 -8.21
N VAL A 968 8.38 -27.55 -7.03
CA VAL A 968 7.66 -27.51 -5.74
C VAL A 968 7.26 -26.09 -5.37
N VAL A 969 8.15 -25.11 -5.54
CA VAL A 969 7.85 -23.70 -5.25
C VAL A 969 6.76 -23.16 -6.19
N ARG A 970 6.74 -23.53 -7.48
CA ARG A 970 5.64 -23.18 -8.41
C ARG A 970 4.28 -23.76 -8.02
N ARG A 971 4.23 -24.99 -7.47
CA ARG A 971 3.00 -25.56 -6.88
C ARG A 971 2.61 -24.78 -5.63
N MET A 972 3.55 -24.57 -4.70
CA MET A 972 3.33 -23.85 -3.44
C MET A 972 2.65 -22.49 -3.65
N VAL A 973 3.24 -21.62 -4.48
CA VAL A 973 2.72 -20.27 -4.76
C VAL A 973 1.48 -20.25 -5.69
N GLY A 974 0.98 -21.42 -6.10
CA GLY A 974 -0.25 -21.56 -6.88
C GLY A 974 -0.15 -21.01 -8.30
N THR A 975 0.77 -21.56 -9.11
CA THR A 975 1.12 -20.96 -10.42
C THR A 975 1.19 -21.90 -11.63
N VAL A 976 0.94 -23.19 -11.47
CA VAL A 976 0.91 -24.15 -12.58
C VAL A 976 -0.41 -24.94 -12.53
N GLU A 977 -1.26 -24.73 -13.53
CA GLU A 977 -2.44 -25.55 -13.92
C GLU A 977 -3.59 -25.76 -12.91
N ASP A 978 -3.50 -25.27 -11.66
CA ASP A 978 -4.52 -25.53 -10.63
C ASP A 978 -5.87 -24.80 -10.83
N PHE A 979 -6.04 -24.04 -11.93
CA PHE A 979 -7.35 -23.54 -12.39
C PHE A 979 -8.32 -24.67 -12.80
N GLN A 980 -7.84 -25.89 -13.01
CA GLN A 980 -8.69 -27.04 -13.36
C GLN A 980 -8.69 -28.21 -12.36
N ASN A 981 -7.70 -28.33 -11.46
CA ASN A 981 -7.56 -29.52 -10.60
C ASN A 981 -7.60 -29.29 -9.06
N LYS A 982 -7.58 -28.03 -8.59
CA LYS A 982 -7.86 -27.60 -7.21
C LYS A 982 -7.26 -28.48 -6.08
N LYS A 983 -5.96 -28.82 -6.11
CA LYS A 983 -5.39 -29.75 -5.10
C LYS A 983 -4.05 -29.40 -4.48
N ASP A 984 -3.23 -28.54 -5.11
CA ASP A 984 -1.84 -28.36 -4.70
C ASP A 984 -1.49 -26.92 -4.28
N ALA A 985 -2.20 -25.92 -4.77
CA ALA A 985 -1.99 -24.53 -4.39
C ALA A 985 -2.33 -24.29 -2.92
N VAL A 986 -1.37 -23.79 -2.13
CA VAL A 986 -1.53 -23.53 -0.69
C VAL A 986 -1.73 -22.06 -0.33
N PHE A 987 -1.38 -21.13 -1.23
CA PHE A 987 -1.57 -19.69 -1.05
C PHE A 987 -2.66 -19.18 -2.00
N GLU A 988 -3.77 -18.67 -1.48
CA GLU A 988 -4.91 -18.20 -2.27
C GLU A 988 -5.50 -16.86 -1.81
N LEU A 989 -6.36 -16.27 -2.65
CA LEU A 989 -6.98 -14.96 -2.42
C LEU A 989 -8.34 -14.99 -1.72
N ASN A 990 -8.86 -16.17 -1.41
CA ASN A 990 -10.08 -16.33 -0.62
C ASN A 990 -9.80 -16.19 0.90
N PRO A 991 -10.81 -16.01 1.75
CA PRO A 991 -10.60 -15.82 3.19
C PRO A 991 -9.87 -16.95 3.93
N ALA A 992 -9.82 -18.15 3.35
CA ALA A 992 -9.11 -19.31 3.88
C ALA A 992 -7.80 -19.62 3.13
N GLY A 993 -7.28 -18.67 2.34
CA GLY A 993 -6.14 -18.85 1.43
C GLY A 993 -4.74 -18.91 2.06
N LEU A 994 -4.61 -19.45 3.27
CA LEU A 994 -3.33 -19.80 3.90
C LEU A 994 -3.32 -21.28 4.31
N PRO A 995 -2.16 -21.96 4.27
CA PRO A 995 -2.06 -23.39 4.64
C PRO A 995 -2.15 -23.67 6.14
N GLY A 996 -1.97 -22.65 6.96
CA GLY A 996 -1.96 -22.71 8.41
C GLY A 996 -2.14 -21.32 8.99
N ASN A 997 -1.84 -21.18 10.28
CA ASN A 997 -1.62 -19.88 10.91
C ASN A 997 -0.62 -19.04 10.11
N ASP A 998 -0.77 -17.71 10.10
CA ASP A 998 0.26 -16.84 9.51
C ASP A 998 1.47 -16.62 10.43
N ASP A 999 1.33 -16.95 11.73
CA ASP A 999 2.33 -16.82 12.81
C ASP A 999 3.23 -15.58 12.65
N LEU A 1000 2.60 -14.40 12.84
CA LEU A 1000 3.19 -13.05 12.76
C LEU A 1000 3.73 -12.67 11.37
N GLY A 1001 3.23 -13.30 10.31
CA GLY A 1001 3.65 -13.07 8.93
C GLY A 1001 4.75 -14.03 8.46
N SER A 1002 5.09 -15.03 9.28
CA SER A 1002 6.03 -16.13 8.99
C SER A 1002 5.66 -16.82 7.66
N ILE A 1003 4.45 -17.38 7.55
CA ILE A 1003 4.00 -18.07 6.34
C ILE A 1003 3.89 -17.10 5.15
N SER A 1004 3.35 -15.90 5.36
CA SER A 1004 3.29 -14.87 4.33
C SER A 1004 4.66 -14.50 3.75
N ALA A 1005 5.72 -14.43 4.57
CA ALA A 1005 7.08 -14.19 4.07
C ALA A 1005 7.61 -15.34 3.20
N MET A 1006 7.25 -16.60 3.49
CA MET A 1006 7.60 -17.73 2.63
C MET A 1006 7.02 -17.59 1.21
N TYR A 1007 5.82 -17.03 1.06
CA TYR A 1007 5.27 -16.67 -0.27
C TYR A 1007 6.13 -15.59 -0.94
N VAL A 1008 6.49 -14.51 -0.23
CA VAL A 1008 7.25 -13.39 -0.82
C VAL A 1008 8.59 -13.87 -1.41
N TRP A 1009 9.35 -14.65 -0.65
CA TRP A 1009 10.57 -15.31 -1.14
C TRP A 1009 10.30 -16.24 -2.34
N GLY A 1010 9.26 -17.09 -2.23
CA GLY A 1010 8.78 -17.94 -3.31
C GLY A 1010 8.44 -17.20 -4.61
N ALA A 1011 7.89 -15.98 -4.50
CA ALA A 1011 7.52 -15.14 -5.63
C ALA A 1011 8.72 -14.42 -6.27
N LEU A 1012 9.69 -13.99 -5.45
CA LEU A 1012 10.86 -13.23 -5.90
C LEU A 1012 11.94 -14.08 -6.60
N GLY A 1013 11.95 -15.41 -6.41
CA GLY A 1013 12.91 -16.31 -7.06
C GLY A 1013 14.11 -16.69 -6.20
N PHE A 1014 14.07 -16.45 -4.88
CA PHE A 1014 15.11 -16.90 -3.94
C PHE A 1014 14.61 -16.95 -2.49
N TYR A 1015 15.29 -17.71 -1.62
CA TYR A 1015 14.90 -17.96 -0.22
C TYR A 1015 16.10 -18.06 0.75
N PRO A 1016 16.02 -17.54 2.00
CA PRO A 1016 17.11 -17.54 2.99
C PRO A 1016 17.31 -18.91 3.66
N GLU A 1017 17.83 -19.89 2.92
CA GLU A 1017 17.86 -21.29 3.35
C GLU A 1017 18.69 -21.60 4.61
N ILE A 1018 19.75 -20.84 4.91
CA ILE A 1018 20.70 -21.18 5.97
C ILE A 1018 20.65 -20.14 7.11
N PRO A 1019 20.10 -20.48 8.29
CA PRO A 1019 20.08 -19.59 9.44
C PRO A 1019 21.48 -19.14 9.88
N GLY A 1020 21.68 -17.83 9.98
CA GLY A 1020 22.94 -17.19 10.36
C GLY A 1020 23.93 -16.96 9.21
N GLU A 1021 23.58 -17.31 7.97
CA GLU A 1021 24.43 -17.11 6.78
C GLU A 1021 23.83 -16.05 5.85
N GLY A 1022 24.62 -15.05 5.46
CA GLY A 1022 24.16 -13.93 4.61
C GLY A 1022 24.05 -14.31 3.13
N GLY A 1023 23.08 -15.16 2.77
CA GLY A 1023 22.87 -15.62 1.40
C GLY A 1023 21.52 -16.28 1.18
N VAL A 1024 21.17 -16.47 -0.09
CA VAL A 1024 19.88 -17.03 -0.51
C VAL A 1024 20.05 -18.16 -1.54
N SER A 1025 19.17 -19.15 -1.44
CA SER A 1025 18.99 -20.26 -2.39
C SER A 1025 18.10 -19.80 -3.55
N LEU A 1026 18.58 -19.88 -4.78
CA LEU A 1026 17.92 -19.40 -6.00
C LEU A 1026 16.95 -20.42 -6.59
N HIS A 1027 15.85 -19.93 -7.15
CA HIS A 1027 14.91 -20.64 -8.02
C HIS A 1027 14.40 -19.69 -9.13
N SER A 1028 13.30 -20.00 -9.80
CA SER A 1028 12.74 -19.16 -10.87
C SER A 1028 11.79 -18.07 -10.29
N PRO A 1029 11.96 -16.78 -10.62
CA PRO A 1029 11.02 -15.73 -10.21
C PRO A 1029 9.64 -15.90 -10.89
N LEU A 1030 8.59 -15.33 -10.31
CA LEU A 1030 7.23 -15.40 -10.87
C LEU A 1030 6.93 -14.38 -11.98
N PHE A 1031 7.53 -13.20 -11.92
CA PHE A 1031 7.14 -12.06 -12.75
C PHE A 1031 8.14 -11.76 -13.89
N PRO A 1032 7.70 -11.23 -15.05
CA PRO A 1032 8.59 -11.00 -16.20
C PRO A 1032 9.68 -9.96 -15.96
N ALA A 1033 9.43 -8.98 -15.08
CA ALA A 1033 10.47 -8.20 -14.42
C ALA A 1033 9.98 -7.66 -13.07
N THR A 1034 10.89 -7.56 -12.11
CA THR A 1034 10.67 -7.02 -10.76
C THR A 1034 11.84 -6.11 -10.39
N GLN A 1035 11.55 -4.93 -9.86
CA GLN A 1035 12.53 -4.06 -9.19
C GLN A 1035 12.35 -4.21 -7.68
N LEU A 1036 13.44 -4.44 -6.96
CA LEU A 1036 13.48 -4.43 -5.51
C LEU A 1036 14.29 -3.22 -5.04
N ARG A 1037 13.85 -2.58 -3.96
CA ARG A 1037 14.57 -1.51 -3.27
C ARG A 1037 14.97 -1.99 -1.90
N LEU A 1038 16.24 -2.36 -1.76
CA LEU A 1038 16.79 -3.04 -0.59
C LEU A 1038 17.54 -2.06 0.32
N ALA A 1039 17.84 -2.54 1.53
CA ALA A 1039 18.69 -1.88 2.52
C ALA A 1039 18.29 -0.41 2.83
N ASP A 1040 17.00 -0.15 3.08
CA ASP A 1040 16.42 1.20 3.25
C ASP A 1040 16.65 2.14 2.04
N GLY A 1041 16.68 1.58 0.83
CA GLY A 1041 16.88 2.34 -0.41
C GLY A 1041 18.34 2.61 -0.78
N LYS A 1042 19.29 1.88 -0.18
CA LYS A 1042 20.73 2.01 -0.48
C LYS A 1042 21.17 1.18 -1.69
N ALA A 1043 20.38 0.17 -2.09
CA ALA A 1043 20.63 -0.65 -3.27
C ALA A 1043 19.31 -1.00 -3.98
N ASP A 1044 19.24 -0.85 -5.31
CA ASP A 1044 18.15 -1.36 -6.12
C ASP A 1044 18.57 -2.69 -6.80
N VAL A 1045 17.64 -3.63 -7.02
CA VAL A 1045 17.90 -4.91 -7.72
C VAL A 1045 16.87 -5.09 -8.83
N ALA A 1046 17.33 -5.26 -10.08
CA ALA A 1046 16.49 -5.54 -11.24
C ALA A 1046 16.50 -7.03 -11.59
N ILE A 1047 15.43 -7.74 -11.22
CA ILE A 1047 15.14 -9.10 -11.66
C ILE A 1047 14.48 -9.02 -13.04
N ARG A 1048 15.00 -9.74 -14.04
CA ARG A 1048 14.42 -9.81 -15.39
C ARG A 1048 14.26 -11.27 -15.79
N ALA A 1049 13.07 -11.64 -16.27
CA ALA A 1049 12.71 -13.02 -16.57
C ALA A 1049 11.65 -13.07 -17.68
N ALA A 1050 11.96 -12.57 -18.88
CA ALA A 1050 10.99 -12.24 -19.94
C ALA A 1050 10.02 -13.38 -20.37
N ASN A 1051 10.37 -14.64 -20.10
CA ASN A 1051 9.52 -15.82 -20.38
C ASN A 1051 8.67 -16.27 -19.18
N ALA A 1052 8.64 -15.53 -18.07
CA ALA A 1052 7.78 -15.84 -16.93
C ALA A 1052 6.29 -15.89 -17.37
N PRO A 1053 5.48 -16.81 -16.83
CA PRO A 1053 5.72 -17.59 -15.61
C PRO A 1053 6.45 -18.93 -15.80
N ALA A 1054 7.01 -19.22 -16.98
CA ALA A 1054 7.66 -20.49 -17.34
C ALA A 1054 8.54 -21.06 -16.22
N THR A 1055 8.47 -22.38 -16.00
CA THR A 1055 8.78 -22.98 -14.70
C THR A 1055 10.28 -23.02 -14.40
N TYR A 1056 11.14 -23.29 -15.39
CA TYR A 1056 12.54 -23.63 -15.12
C TYR A 1056 13.54 -22.60 -15.64
N THR A 1057 14.51 -22.27 -14.78
CA THR A 1057 15.67 -21.43 -15.07
C THR A 1057 16.68 -22.20 -15.90
N GLN A 1058 16.89 -21.73 -17.13
CA GLN A 1058 17.78 -22.28 -18.15
C GLN A 1058 19.17 -21.63 -18.10
N GLY A 1059 19.25 -20.44 -17.51
CA GLY A 1059 20.45 -19.63 -17.33
C GLY A 1059 20.15 -18.41 -16.46
N LEU A 1060 21.17 -17.91 -15.76
CA LEU A 1060 21.13 -16.66 -15.01
C LEU A 1060 22.39 -15.85 -15.34
N ARG A 1061 22.24 -14.53 -15.44
CA ARG A 1061 23.38 -13.60 -15.34
C ARG A 1061 23.22 -12.69 -14.14
N LEU A 1062 24.28 -12.55 -13.36
CA LEU A 1062 24.43 -11.54 -12.31
C LEU A 1062 25.27 -10.41 -12.89
N ASN A 1063 24.72 -9.20 -12.98
CA ASN A 1063 25.37 -8.02 -13.55
C ASN A 1063 25.97 -8.29 -14.95
N GLY A 1064 25.23 -9.02 -15.78
CA GLY A 1064 25.67 -9.47 -17.12
C GLY A 1064 26.64 -10.66 -17.15
N VAL A 1065 27.28 -11.04 -16.03
CA VAL A 1065 28.20 -12.19 -15.94
C VAL A 1065 27.42 -13.48 -15.70
N LEU A 1066 27.78 -14.58 -16.39
CA LEU A 1066 27.11 -15.88 -16.22
C LEU A 1066 27.21 -16.38 -14.77
N TYR A 1067 26.06 -16.74 -14.18
CA TYR A 1067 25.96 -17.29 -12.83
C TYR A 1067 25.51 -18.76 -12.90
N ASP A 1068 26.37 -19.68 -12.43
CA ASP A 1068 26.22 -21.14 -12.52
C ASP A 1068 26.13 -21.85 -11.14
N SER A 1069 25.76 -21.08 -10.11
CA SER A 1069 25.50 -21.49 -8.71
C SER A 1069 24.03 -21.29 -8.35
N THR A 1070 23.49 -22.18 -7.51
CA THR A 1070 22.16 -22.05 -6.88
C THR A 1070 22.19 -21.29 -5.54
N TRP A 1071 23.37 -20.97 -5.00
CA TRP A 1071 23.52 -20.11 -3.82
C TRP A 1071 24.06 -18.73 -4.22
N LEU A 1072 23.45 -17.67 -3.68
CA LEU A 1072 23.80 -16.26 -3.92
C LEU A 1072 24.02 -15.52 -2.59
N PRO A 1073 25.27 -15.14 -2.24
CA PRO A 1073 25.53 -14.30 -1.08
C PRO A 1073 24.84 -12.93 -1.21
N VAL A 1074 24.20 -12.47 -0.12
CA VAL A 1074 23.41 -11.21 -0.05
C VAL A 1074 24.26 -9.99 -0.38
N GLU A 1075 25.55 -10.00 -0.03
CA GLU A 1075 26.51 -8.97 -0.40
C GLU A 1075 26.51 -8.65 -1.91
N ASN A 1076 26.24 -9.62 -2.79
CA ASN A 1076 26.17 -9.37 -4.24
C ASN A 1076 24.92 -8.57 -4.66
N LEU A 1077 23.86 -8.59 -3.84
CA LEU A 1077 22.62 -7.82 -4.05
C LEU A 1077 22.75 -6.38 -3.53
N ILE A 1078 23.55 -6.15 -2.48
CA ILE A 1078 23.62 -4.86 -1.76
C ILE A 1078 24.93 -4.08 -1.92
N ALA A 1079 26.00 -4.68 -2.43
CA ALA A 1079 27.30 -4.00 -2.61
C ALA A 1079 27.36 -3.07 -3.84
N ASN A 1080 26.36 -3.13 -4.74
CA ASN A 1080 26.23 -2.26 -5.89
C ASN A 1080 24.96 -1.41 -5.74
N SER A 1081 24.99 -0.16 -6.24
CA SER A 1081 23.78 0.69 -6.27
C SER A 1081 22.66 0.11 -7.14
N LEU A 1082 23.03 -0.67 -8.17
CA LEU A 1082 22.12 -1.52 -8.94
C LEU A 1082 22.76 -2.91 -9.15
N ALA A 1083 22.06 -3.97 -8.76
CA ALA A 1083 22.35 -5.33 -9.22
C ALA A 1083 21.33 -5.77 -10.29
N THR A 1084 21.74 -6.59 -11.27
CA THR A 1084 20.81 -7.23 -12.23
C THR A 1084 20.86 -8.75 -12.13
N LEU A 1085 19.67 -9.36 -12.11
CA LEU A 1085 19.47 -10.80 -12.14
C LEU A 1085 18.67 -11.14 -13.41
N ASP A 1086 19.40 -11.40 -14.50
CA ASP A 1086 18.83 -11.66 -15.81
C ASP A 1086 18.64 -13.18 -16.01
N PHE A 1087 17.44 -13.66 -15.65
CA PHE A 1087 17.00 -15.05 -15.79
C PHE A 1087 16.54 -15.36 -17.22
N THR A 1088 17.00 -16.49 -17.75
CA THR A 1088 16.44 -17.14 -18.94
C THR A 1088 15.50 -18.25 -18.47
N LEU A 1089 14.18 -18.09 -18.62
CA LEU A 1089 13.19 -19.10 -18.25
C LEU A 1089 12.65 -19.89 -19.45
N GLY A 1090 12.15 -21.10 -19.20
CA GLY A 1090 11.49 -21.97 -20.18
C GLY A 1090 11.09 -23.32 -19.56
N ASP A 1091 10.29 -24.12 -20.26
CA ASP A 1091 9.62 -25.28 -19.63
C ASP A 1091 10.33 -26.63 -19.82
N ASP A 1092 11.48 -26.68 -20.52
CA ASP A 1092 12.30 -27.91 -20.56
C ASP A 1092 13.00 -28.15 -19.21
N ARG A 1093 12.38 -29.02 -18.40
CA ARG A 1093 12.92 -29.53 -17.13
C ARG A 1093 14.37 -30.02 -17.24
N ARG A 1094 14.78 -30.61 -18.38
CA ARG A 1094 16.11 -31.20 -18.56
C ARG A 1094 17.19 -30.15 -18.71
N ASN A 1095 16.85 -28.99 -19.28
CA ASN A 1095 17.76 -27.85 -19.37
C ASN A 1095 17.73 -27.02 -18.07
N GLY A 1096 16.58 -26.95 -17.39
CA GLY A 1096 16.47 -26.44 -16.02
C GLY A 1096 17.37 -27.18 -15.02
N GLN A 1097 17.44 -28.50 -15.18
CA GLN A 1097 18.32 -29.41 -14.46
C GLN A 1097 19.83 -29.22 -14.78
N ARG A 1098 20.17 -28.49 -15.86
CA ARG A 1098 21.55 -28.27 -16.37
C ARG A 1098 22.07 -26.85 -16.16
N TRP A 1099 21.25 -25.93 -15.65
CA TRP A 1099 21.67 -24.55 -15.40
C TRP A 1099 22.83 -24.47 -14.40
N GLN A 1100 22.77 -25.25 -13.31
CA GLN A 1100 23.88 -25.38 -12.37
C GLN A 1100 25.00 -26.24 -12.97
N ARG A 1101 26.17 -25.63 -13.21
CA ARG A 1101 27.38 -26.34 -13.67
C ARG A 1101 28.46 -26.48 -12.59
N ARG A 1102 28.37 -25.70 -11.51
CA ARG A 1102 29.25 -25.81 -10.33
C ARG A 1102 28.45 -26.35 -9.16
N GLN A 1103 28.93 -27.45 -8.58
CA GLN A 1103 28.43 -27.93 -7.29
C GLN A 1103 28.66 -26.85 -6.24
N PHE A 1104 27.65 -26.54 -5.43
CA PHE A 1104 27.86 -25.84 -4.18
C PHE A 1104 28.53 -26.82 -3.21
N SER A 1105 29.86 -26.91 -3.24
CA SER A 1105 30.65 -27.91 -2.52
C SER A 1105 30.83 -27.52 -1.05
N ARG A 1106 29.69 -27.42 -0.34
CA ARG A 1106 29.48 -27.12 1.09
C ARG A 1106 29.76 -25.66 1.51
N PRO A 1107 28.98 -25.11 2.47
CA PRO A 1107 29.51 -24.07 3.36
C PRO A 1107 30.62 -24.74 4.17
N HIS A 1108 31.88 -24.32 3.99
CA HIS A 1108 33.02 -25.12 4.44
C HIS A 1108 33.68 -24.60 5.72
N PRO A 1109 33.39 -25.26 6.86
CA PRO A 1109 34.42 -25.48 7.89
C PRO A 1109 34.81 -26.97 8.02
N LEU A 1110 33.84 -27.88 7.99
CA LEU A 1110 33.88 -29.19 8.68
C LEU A 1110 34.72 -30.33 8.02
N ARG A 1111 35.76 -30.05 7.22
CA ARG A 1111 36.78 -31.05 6.83
C ARG A 1111 38.13 -30.45 6.44
N GLU A 1112 39.14 -30.58 7.30
CA GLU A 1112 40.52 -30.58 6.81
C GLU A 1112 40.72 -31.75 5.82
N ARG A 1113 41.04 -31.44 4.57
CA ARG A 1113 41.47 -32.46 3.60
C ARG A 1113 42.94 -32.77 3.82
N SER A 1114 43.21 -33.87 4.52
CA SER A 1114 44.54 -34.49 4.56
C SER A 1114 45.07 -34.68 3.13
N GLY A 1115 46.32 -34.23 2.92
CA GLY A 1115 46.77 -33.80 1.59
C GLY A 1115 46.95 -34.93 0.56
N LYS A 1116 46.09 -34.98 -0.46
CA LYS A 1116 46.37 -35.66 -1.73
C LYS A 1116 46.10 -34.72 -2.91
N ARG A 1117 47.14 -34.40 -3.68
CA ARG A 1117 47.08 -33.48 -4.83
C ARG A 1117 46.31 -34.09 -5.99
N LEU A 1118 45.15 -33.53 -6.34
CA LEU A 1118 44.47 -33.82 -7.60
C LEU A 1118 45.24 -33.16 -8.76
N ARG A 1119 45.74 -33.97 -9.71
CA ARG A 1119 46.37 -33.46 -10.95
C ARG A 1119 45.29 -33.12 -11.97
N THR A 1120 45.05 -31.84 -12.20
CA THR A 1120 44.22 -31.36 -13.33
C THR A 1120 44.93 -31.62 -14.66
N ARG A 1121 44.39 -32.52 -15.49
CA ARG A 1121 44.77 -32.62 -16.91
C ARG A 1121 44.01 -31.55 -17.69
N ALA A 1122 44.68 -30.47 -18.09
CA ALA A 1122 44.16 -29.56 -19.09
C ALA A 1122 44.18 -30.22 -20.48
N TRP A 1123 43.10 -30.05 -21.25
CA TRP A 1123 43.11 -30.28 -22.70
C TRP A 1123 43.45 -28.96 -23.41
N LEU A 1124 44.40 -29.01 -24.35
CA LEU A 1124 44.69 -27.93 -25.29
C LEU A 1124 44.87 -28.52 -26.69
N PRO A 1125 44.28 -27.92 -27.74
CA PRO A 1125 44.52 -28.32 -29.13
C PRO A 1125 45.92 -27.90 -29.59
N ARG A 1126 46.48 -28.61 -30.58
CA ARG A 1126 47.80 -28.34 -31.16
C ARG A 1126 47.71 -27.35 -32.33
N SER A 1127 48.64 -26.38 -32.39
CA SER A 1127 49.22 -25.87 -33.65
C SER A 1127 50.50 -25.05 -33.43
N THR A 1128 51.42 -25.12 -34.42
CA THR A 1128 52.49 -24.15 -34.75
C THR A 1128 53.38 -23.51 -33.66
N ILE A 1129 54.47 -24.22 -33.34
CA ILE A 1129 55.88 -23.79 -33.49
C ILE A 1129 56.17 -22.27 -33.61
N ALA A 1130 56.95 -21.70 -32.67
CA ALA A 1130 58.14 -20.86 -32.93
C ALA A 1130 58.98 -20.56 -31.66
N ALA A 1131 60.25 -20.23 -31.86
CA ALA A 1131 61.38 -20.25 -30.92
C ALA A 1131 61.46 -19.17 -29.79
N SER A 1132 62.44 -19.39 -28.89
CA SER A 1132 63.17 -18.40 -28.05
C SER A 1132 62.51 -17.82 -26.77
N ALA A 1133 63.25 -17.33 -25.76
CA ALA A 1133 64.54 -17.75 -25.16
C ALA A 1133 64.82 -16.94 -23.86
N ALA A 1134 65.30 -17.58 -22.79
CA ALA A 1134 65.74 -16.96 -21.51
C ALA A 1134 64.64 -16.17 -20.73
N LEU A 1135 64.80 -15.75 -19.46
CA LEU A 1135 65.91 -15.83 -18.49
C LEU A 1135 65.54 -16.60 -17.20
N ARG A 1136 66.54 -16.85 -16.34
CA ARG A 1136 66.40 -17.39 -14.97
C ARG A 1136 66.46 -16.24 -13.94
N HIS A 1137 65.80 -16.37 -12.78
CA HIS A 1137 66.49 -16.44 -11.46
C HIS A 1137 65.53 -16.63 -10.26
N ARG A 1138 66.10 -17.25 -9.19
CA ARG A 1138 65.81 -17.20 -7.72
C ARG A 1138 64.51 -16.49 -7.28
N ALA A 1139 63.59 -17.05 -6.48
CA ALA A 1139 63.61 -18.09 -5.44
C ALA A 1139 64.37 -17.74 -4.14
N LEU A 1140 63.61 -17.38 -3.08
CA LEU A 1140 63.71 -17.72 -1.62
C LEU A 1140 62.67 -16.85 -0.83
N PRO A 1141 62.29 -17.15 0.43
CA PRO A 1141 60.85 -17.17 0.78
C PRO A 1141 60.44 -16.51 2.12
N LEU A 1142 59.13 -16.58 2.41
CA LEU A 1142 58.48 -16.65 3.73
C LEU A 1142 58.71 -15.51 4.74
N ARG A 1143 57.66 -14.71 4.92
CA ARG A 1143 56.88 -14.73 6.18
C ARG A 1143 55.41 -14.86 5.86
#